data_AF-A0A0Q6PRG7-F1
#
_entry.id   AF-A0A0Q6PRG7-F1
#
_cell.length_a   1.000
_cell.length_b   1.000
_cell.length_c   1.000
_cell.angle_alpha   90.00
_cell.angle_beta   90.00
_cell.angle_gamma   90.00
#
_symmetry.space_group_name_H-M   'P 1'
#
loop_
_entity.id
_entity.type
_entity.pdbx_description
1 polymer ?
#
loop_
_entity_poly.entity_id
_entity_poly.type
_entity_poly.pdbx_seq_one_letter_code
_entity_poly.pdbx_strand_id
1 'polypeptide(L)'
;MRWSGQELGEEQQNALPGLARLNNLVRSVRTPEFAGITFHEVLAKSALNKVPGTGKNANKSKASALPFGWTINPYRGCSHACAYCADPETLVLMGDGRQKPLWMVEVGEEIYGTEVRGNYRRYVKTTVLASWNTRKRAYRTTLADGTELITSGDHRLLTERGWKHVQGTMSGAHQRPYLTPNNKLMGFGLNGLTNIQHAQFNADYRRGYLTGMIRGDGMLFRKDYRRANGGVNHLSSFRLALADVEALNRSRVYLEAEGIRTTTRPFAVASATRRPMQAIHTAKRAHYDRISELIRWPAQRSDDWNAGYLAGIFDAEGSCSRGVLRISNKAADVLEQIQSAMTALGIDHVLEPAHPNGVRNVRVSGGLPMRTRFFTLVGPAITRKLDIEGAAVKSEAKLQIVSIEDLGETIDMMDITTGTGDFIANGVISHNCFARPTHTYLDLDAGKDFDNEIIVKVNVAEVLQRELAKPSWGRHPVALGTNTDPYQRAEGRYALMPGIIDALADSGTPFSILTKGSLLRRDLDRIADAATRVPVDLAMSIAIYDDELQHSIEPGTPSTSARLATVTAVREHGLNCSVFLMPIIPYLTDSKAHLDEALRRIEEAGATSVLYTAMHLRPGVKEWFMLWLEREHPELVARYSEMYGAGAYPPKEYRAWLSARIRPLIARHGLTRGQEDPVTGGVRTVRAGRPRFTAPVPDSAGTLEIAPTLF
;
A
#
# COMPACT_ATOMS: atom_id res chain seq x y z
N MET A 1 -12.63 18.15 -12.97
CA MET A 1 -12.68 17.62 -14.35
C MET A 1 -13.99 16.89 -14.53
N ARG A 2 -14.70 17.03 -15.66
CA ARG A 2 -15.96 16.31 -15.92
C ARG A 2 -15.65 14.84 -16.29
N TRP A 3 -15.61 13.97 -15.29
CA TRP A 3 -15.55 12.51 -15.44
C TRP A 3 -16.82 11.80 -14.92
N SER A 4 -17.87 12.56 -14.63
CA SER A 4 -19.12 12.11 -13.97
C SER A 4 -20.13 11.38 -14.89
N GLY A 5 -19.68 10.74 -15.97
CA GLY A 5 -20.57 10.22 -17.02
C GLY A 5 -20.48 8.72 -17.28
N GLN A 6 -19.87 7.92 -16.41
CA GLN A 6 -19.59 6.51 -16.66
C GLN A 6 -19.91 5.61 -15.46
N GLU A 7 -21.15 5.64 -14.96
CA GLU A 7 -21.70 4.55 -14.14
C GLU A 7 -22.74 3.75 -14.93
N LEU A 8 -22.70 2.42 -14.72
CA LEU A 8 -23.77 1.38 -14.78
C LEU A 8 -23.48 0.18 -15.72
N GLY A 9 -23.56 -1.03 -15.13
CA GLY A 9 -24.11 -2.26 -15.75
C GLY A 9 -23.21 -3.51 -15.87
N GLU A 10 -23.36 -4.45 -14.91
CA GLU A 10 -23.02 -5.91 -14.85
C GLU A 10 -21.56 -6.42 -14.84
N GLU A 11 -21.28 -7.32 -13.87
CA GLU A 11 -19.97 -7.87 -13.46
C GLU A 11 -19.52 -9.11 -14.28
N GLN A 12 -18.21 -9.22 -14.56
CA GLN A 12 -17.56 -10.47 -15.02
C GLN A 12 -16.71 -11.11 -13.92
N GLN A 13 -16.88 -12.42 -13.74
CA GLN A 13 -16.46 -13.21 -12.57
C GLN A 13 -14.95 -13.45 -12.38
N ASN A 14 -14.06 -12.94 -13.23
CA ASN A 14 -12.60 -13.25 -13.18
C ASN A 14 -11.65 -12.03 -13.22
N ALA A 15 -12.11 -10.82 -12.94
CA ALA A 15 -11.28 -9.61 -12.88
C ALA A 15 -11.13 -9.07 -11.44
N LEU A 16 -9.99 -8.43 -11.13
CA LEU A 16 -9.77 -7.75 -9.84
C LEU A 16 -10.87 -6.69 -9.58
N PRO A 17 -11.29 -6.44 -8.33
CA PRO A 17 -12.31 -5.43 -8.02
C PRO A 17 -11.80 -4.03 -8.41
N GLY A 18 -12.44 -3.41 -9.41
CA GLY A 18 -11.97 -2.18 -10.10
C GLY A 18 -11.69 -2.42 -11.59
N LEU A 19 -10.98 -3.50 -11.91
CA LEU A 19 -10.81 -4.04 -13.28
C LEU A 19 -12.08 -4.72 -13.80
N ALA A 20 -12.92 -5.24 -12.90
CA ALA A 20 -14.27 -5.69 -13.23
C ALA A 20 -15.20 -4.56 -13.74
N ARG A 21 -14.86 -3.28 -13.50
CA ARG A 21 -15.56 -2.10 -14.05
C ARG A 21 -15.00 -1.62 -15.40
N LEU A 22 -13.85 -2.13 -15.83
CA LEU A 22 -13.31 -1.89 -17.16
C LEU A 22 -13.99 -2.86 -18.13
N ASN A 23 -15.12 -2.44 -18.74
CA ASN A 23 -15.82 -3.18 -19.82
C ASN A 23 -14.96 -3.44 -21.09
N ASN A 24 -13.66 -3.22 -20.99
CA ASN A 24 -12.65 -3.24 -22.03
C ASN A 24 -11.35 -3.94 -21.60
N LEU A 25 -11.28 -4.57 -20.42
CA LEU A 25 -10.16 -5.44 -20.06
C LEU A 25 -10.13 -6.65 -21.01
N VAL A 26 -8.99 -6.88 -21.66
CA VAL A 26 -8.75 -8.04 -22.53
C VAL A 26 -8.20 -9.20 -21.70
N ARG A 27 -7.08 -8.96 -20.99
CA ARG A 27 -6.41 -9.95 -20.13
C ARG A 27 -5.35 -9.30 -19.25
N SER A 28 -4.93 -10.00 -18.21
CA SER A 28 -3.76 -9.67 -17.39
C SER A 28 -2.63 -10.64 -17.67
N VAL A 29 -1.42 -10.15 -17.95
CA VAL A 29 -0.27 -10.97 -18.36
C VAL A 29 0.89 -10.75 -17.39
N ARG A 30 1.43 -11.83 -16.83
CA ARG A 30 2.70 -11.84 -16.08
C ARG A 30 3.75 -12.54 -16.91
N THR A 31 4.94 -11.97 -16.99
CA THR A 31 5.99 -12.43 -17.91
C THR A 31 7.31 -12.62 -17.18
N PRO A 32 8.03 -13.73 -17.39
CA PRO A 32 9.32 -13.97 -16.73
C PRO A 32 10.35 -12.87 -16.98
N GLU A 33 10.34 -12.22 -18.16
CA GLU A 33 11.28 -11.14 -18.50
C GLU A 33 11.04 -9.83 -17.72
N PHE A 34 9.88 -9.72 -17.06
CA PHE A 34 9.46 -8.58 -16.25
C PHE A 34 8.98 -9.07 -14.88
N ALA A 35 9.84 -9.82 -14.18
CA ALA A 35 9.55 -10.37 -12.88
C ALA A 35 9.02 -9.30 -11.91
N GLY A 36 7.85 -9.56 -11.32
CA GLY A 36 7.17 -8.62 -10.42
C GLY A 36 6.18 -7.67 -11.10
N ILE A 37 6.14 -7.61 -12.44
CA ILE A 37 5.21 -6.77 -13.22
C ILE A 37 4.12 -7.64 -13.87
N THR A 38 2.87 -7.24 -13.68
CA THR A 38 1.69 -7.64 -14.42
C THR A 38 1.31 -6.54 -15.42
N PHE A 39 0.93 -6.94 -16.63
CA PHE A 39 0.39 -6.03 -17.63
C PHE A 39 -1.12 -6.23 -17.76
N HIS A 40 -1.90 -5.17 -17.63
CA HIS A 40 -3.34 -5.20 -17.90
C HIS A 40 -3.60 -4.72 -19.33
N GLU A 41 -3.84 -5.66 -20.23
CA GLU A 41 -4.18 -5.34 -21.61
C GLU A 41 -5.64 -4.89 -21.69
N VAL A 42 -5.88 -3.67 -22.16
CA VAL A 42 -7.22 -3.07 -22.28
C VAL A 42 -7.46 -2.55 -23.69
N LEU A 43 -8.72 -2.55 -24.13
CA LEU A 43 -9.17 -1.87 -25.35
C LEU A 43 -9.45 -0.40 -25.03
N ALA A 44 -8.62 0.51 -25.54
CA ALA A 44 -8.91 1.93 -25.49
C ALA A 44 -10.23 2.25 -26.21
N LYS A 45 -11.05 3.12 -25.61
CA LYS A 45 -12.18 3.77 -26.29
C LYS A 45 -11.77 5.02 -27.05
N SER A 46 -10.66 5.63 -26.64
CA SER A 46 -10.06 6.82 -27.25
C SER A 46 -8.54 6.78 -27.07
N ALA A 47 -7.80 7.21 -28.09
CA ALA A 47 -6.35 7.32 -28.06
C ALA A 47 -5.91 8.77 -27.78
N LEU A 48 -6.61 9.74 -28.39
CA LEU A 48 -6.31 11.17 -28.29
C LEU A 48 -6.89 11.80 -27.01
N ASN A 49 -6.03 12.38 -26.17
CA ASN A 49 -6.43 13.07 -24.95
C ASN A 49 -6.23 14.58 -25.13
N LYS A 50 -7.28 15.37 -24.89
CA LYS A 50 -7.20 16.83 -24.97
C LYS A 50 -6.57 17.40 -23.70
N VAL A 51 -5.57 18.27 -23.86
CA VAL A 51 -4.94 19.00 -22.75
C VAL A 51 -5.81 20.23 -22.40
N PRO A 52 -6.31 20.37 -21.15
CA PRO A 52 -7.14 21.51 -20.77
C PRO A 52 -6.41 22.84 -20.90
N GLY A 53 -7.11 23.93 -21.25
CA GLY A 53 -6.55 25.29 -21.22
C GLY A 53 -5.94 25.80 -22.52
N THR A 54 -5.96 25.01 -23.60
CA THR A 54 -5.59 25.45 -24.96
C THR A 54 -6.85 25.64 -25.82
N GLY A 55 -7.07 26.86 -26.34
CA GLY A 55 -8.19 27.20 -27.23
C GLY A 55 -8.78 28.60 -27.04
N LYS A 56 -9.46 29.12 -28.07
CA LYS A 56 -9.98 30.50 -28.17
C LYS A 56 -10.95 30.96 -27.05
N ASN A 57 -11.43 30.03 -26.20
CA ASN A 57 -12.37 30.30 -25.10
C ASN A 57 -11.80 29.92 -23.71
N ALA A 58 -10.48 29.82 -23.55
CA ALA A 58 -9.87 29.51 -22.26
C ALA A 58 -9.97 30.71 -21.29
N ASN A 59 -10.56 30.49 -20.11
CA ASN A 59 -10.54 31.46 -19.02
C ASN A 59 -9.09 31.70 -18.58
N LYS A 60 -8.60 32.95 -18.60
CA LYS A 60 -7.18 33.31 -18.34
C LYS A 60 -6.64 32.78 -17.01
N SER A 61 -7.50 32.47 -16.05
CA SER A 61 -7.14 31.89 -14.74
C SER A 61 -6.95 30.37 -14.73
N LYS A 62 -7.15 29.68 -15.86
CA LYS A 62 -7.04 28.20 -16.00
C LYS A 62 -6.30 27.77 -17.29
N ALA A 63 -5.42 28.62 -17.82
CA ALA A 63 -4.59 28.24 -18.97
C ALA A 63 -3.55 27.19 -18.54
N SER A 64 -3.45 26.08 -19.27
CA SER A 64 -2.31 25.17 -19.15
C SER A 64 -1.12 25.82 -19.83
N ALA A 65 0.03 25.84 -19.17
CA ALA A 65 1.29 26.38 -19.70
C ALA A 65 1.97 25.45 -20.72
N LEU A 66 1.26 24.42 -21.20
CA LEU A 66 1.78 23.42 -22.12
C LEU A 66 1.52 23.83 -23.59
N PRO A 67 2.54 23.73 -24.45
CA PRO A 67 2.50 24.20 -25.85
C PRO A 67 1.62 23.39 -26.81
N PHE A 68 1.13 22.21 -26.38
CA PHE A 68 0.34 21.29 -27.22
C PHE A 68 -1.11 21.11 -26.72
N GLY A 69 -2.03 20.88 -27.66
CA GLY A 69 -3.45 20.68 -27.37
C GLY A 69 -3.88 19.23 -27.16
N TRP A 70 -3.06 18.26 -27.60
CA TRP A 70 -3.41 16.83 -27.61
C TRP A 70 -2.22 15.95 -27.21
N THR A 71 -2.50 14.80 -26.60
CA THR A 71 -1.49 13.81 -26.21
C THR A 71 -1.99 12.38 -26.29
N ILE A 72 -1.06 11.44 -26.53
CA ILE A 72 -1.32 9.99 -26.51
C ILE A 72 -0.49 9.37 -25.39
N ASN A 73 -1.13 8.54 -24.57
CA ASN A 73 -0.49 7.73 -23.55
C ASN A 73 -0.86 6.26 -23.78
N PRO A 74 0.03 5.45 -24.40
CA PRO A 74 -0.22 4.03 -24.65
C PRO A 74 -0.21 3.19 -23.37
N TYR A 75 0.44 3.69 -22.33
CA TYR A 75 0.61 3.03 -21.03
C TYR A 75 0.05 3.86 -19.87
N ARG A 76 -0.23 3.21 -18.72
CA ARG A 76 -0.38 3.85 -17.39
C ARG A 76 0.38 3.04 -16.34
N GLY A 77 1.17 3.70 -15.48
CA GLY A 77 2.17 3.11 -14.56
C GLY A 77 3.64 3.46 -14.91
N CYS A 78 4.59 3.36 -13.96
CA CYS A 78 6.04 3.56 -14.08
C CYS A 78 6.82 2.65 -13.09
N SER A 79 7.80 1.85 -13.51
CA SER A 79 8.42 0.77 -12.71
C SER A 79 9.60 1.16 -11.77
N HIS A 80 9.45 2.13 -10.84
CA HIS A 80 10.59 2.70 -10.08
C HIS A 80 10.40 2.87 -8.52
N ALA A 81 10.02 1.80 -7.78
CA ALA A 81 10.24 1.37 -6.35
C ALA A 81 9.80 2.16 -5.04
N CYS A 82 9.50 1.43 -3.93
CA CYS A 82 8.78 1.83 -2.65
C CYS A 82 9.53 1.55 -1.28
N ALA A 83 9.09 2.14 -0.13
CA ALA A 83 9.94 2.44 1.07
C ALA A 83 9.73 1.69 2.43
N TYR A 84 8.54 1.29 2.89
CA TYR A 84 8.32 0.83 4.29
C TYR A 84 7.91 -0.65 4.37
N CYS A 85 8.65 -1.53 5.03
CA CYS A 85 8.38 -2.98 5.01
C CYS A 85 8.68 -3.65 6.36
N ALA A 86 7.92 -4.71 6.68
CA ALA A 86 8.00 -5.51 7.90
C ALA A 86 8.22 -6.99 7.60
N ASP A 87 8.72 -7.74 8.57
CA ASP A 87 8.95 -9.18 8.43
C ASP A 87 7.62 -9.96 8.21
N PRO A 88 7.60 -11.00 7.35
CA PRO A 88 6.40 -11.77 7.04
C PRO A 88 5.71 -12.37 8.28
N GLU A 89 6.46 -12.75 9.32
CA GLU A 89 5.94 -13.35 10.56
C GLU A 89 5.32 -12.31 11.52
N THR A 90 5.38 -11.02 11.19
CA THR A 90 4.75 -9.96 11.97
C THR A 90 3.25 -10.21 12.13
N LEU A 91 2.77 -10.28 13.36
CA LEU A 91 1.36 -10.48 13.68
C LEU A 91 0.56 -9.20 13.43
N VAL A 92 -0.45 -9.29 12.56
CA VAL A 92 -1.41 -8.23 12.26
C VAL A 92 -2.69 -8.47 13.07
N LEU A 93 -3.20 -7.42 13.72
CA LEU A 93 -4.49 -7.48 14.42
C LEU A 93 -5.66 -7.41 13.42
N MET A 94 -6.37 -8.52 13.26
CA MET A 94 -7.52 -8.68 12.37
C MET A 94 -8.78 -8.02 12.95
N GLY A 95 -9.75 -7.67 12.11
CA GLY A 95 -10.99 -6.98 12.48
C GLY A 95 -11.89 -7.76 13.44
N ASP A 96 -11.73 -9.09 13.49
CA ASP A 96 -12.40 -9.97 14.45
C ASP A 96 -11.72 -10.01 15.84
N GLY A 97 -10.62 -9.27 16.01
CA GLY A 97 -9.82 -9.17 17.23
C GLY A 97 -8.76 -10.26 17.38
N ARG A 98 -8.63 -11.18 16.41
CA ARG A 98 -7.55 -12.19 16.37
C ARG A 98 -6.30 -11.62 15.72
N GLN A 99 -5.22 -12.39 15.75
CA GLN A 99 -3.97 -12.04 15.10
C GLN A 99 -3.55 -13.12 14.11
N LYS A 100 -3.00 -12.70 12.97
CA LYS A 100 -2.54 -13.54 11.85
C LYS A 100 -1.18 -13.03 11.38
N PRO A 101 -0.23 -13.85 10.88
CA PRO A 101 1.01 -13.33 10.34
C PRO A 101 0.74 -12.50 9.10
N LEU A 102 1.57 -11.50 8.86
CA LEU A 102 1.48 -10.59 7.72
C LEU A 102 1.46 -11.35 6.39
N TRP A 103 2.18 -12.46 6.28
CA TRP A 103 2.20 -13.29 5.07
C TRP A 103 0.89 -14.01 4.75
N MET A 104 0.05 -14.22 5.76
CA MET A 104 -1.28 -14.79 5.54
C MET A 104 -2.34 -13.70 5.33
N VAL A 105 -2.05 -12.42 5.54
CA VAL A 105 -3.05 -11.35 5.40
C VAL A 105 -3.37 -11.11 3.92
N GLU A 106 -4.66 -11.21 3.57
CA GLU A 106 -5.14 -11.08 2.20
C GLU A 106 -5.80 -9.73 1.94
N VAL A 107 -5.74 -9.26 0.69
CA VAL A 107 -6.44 -8.04 0.26
C VAL A 107 -7.94 -8.24 0.40
N GLY A 108 -8.63 -7.24 0.96
CA GLY A 108 -10.04 -7.31 1.29
C GLY A 108 -10.35 -7.79 2.71
N GLU A 109 -9.38 -8.38 3.43
CA GLU A 109 -9.57 -8.70 4.85
C GLU A 109 -9.70 -7.43 5.69
N GLU A 110 -10.55 -7.49 6.71
CA GLU A 110 -10.70 -6.42 7.69
C GLU A 110 -9.62 -6.58 8.78
N ILE A 111 -8.93 -5.49 9.10
CA ILE A 111 -7.92 -5.40 10.14
C ILE A 111 -8.14 -4.14 10.99
N TYR A 112 -7.38 -3.99 12.07
CA TYR A 112 -7.36 -2.75 12.83
C TYR A 112 -6.27 -1.79 12.35
N GLY A 113 -6.67 -0.55 12.14
CA GLY A 113 -5.82 0.62 12.09
C GLY A 113 -6.23 1.61 13.17
N THR A 114 -5.88 2.88 13.00
CA THR A 114 -6.24 3.92 13.96
C THR A 114 -6.60 5.25 13.31
N GLU A 115 -7.48 6.00 13.98
CA GLU A 115 -7.94 7.31 13.54
C GLU A 115 -7.94 8.30 14.71
N VAL A 116 -7.65 9.57 14.46
CA VAL A 116 -7.77 10.63 15.47
C VAL A 116 -9.23 11.10 15.52
N ARG A 117 -9.91 10.89 16.65
CA ARG A 117 -11.28 11.36 16.90
C ARG A 117 -11.33 12.24 18.14
N GLY A 118 -11.53 13.54 17.93
CA GLY A 118 -11.40 14.54 19.00
C GLY A 118 -9.98 14.57 19.55
N ASN A 119 -9.82 14.48 20.87
CA ASN A 119 -8.52 14.55 21.53
C ASN A 119 -7.77 13.20 21.61
N TYR A 120 -8.34 12.12 21.06
CA TYR A 120 -7.77 10.78 21.21
C TYR A 120 -7.64 10.06 19.87
N ARG A 121 -6.52 9.37 19.68
CA ARG A 121 -6.41 8.31 18.67
C ARG A 121 -7.20 7.09 19.14
N ARG A 122 -7.97 6.48 18.25
CA ARG A 122 -8.81 5.32 18.54
C ARG A 122 -8.56 4.20 17.54
N TYR A 123 -8.70 2.97 17.99
CA TYR A 123 -8.72 1.81 17.10
C TYR A 123 -9.97 1.84 16.23
N VAL A 124 -9.79 1.62 14.93
CA VAL A 124 -10.89 1.55 13.97
C VAL A 124 -10.64 0.38 13.03
N LYS A 125 -11.71 -0.24 12.55
CA LYS A 125 -11.63 -1.26 11.52
C LYS A 125 -11.32 -0.61 10.18
N THR A 126 -10.48 -1.26 9.40
CA THR A 126 -10.08 -0.85 8.05
C THR A 126 -9.87 -2.07 7.19
N THR A 127 -9.95 -1.90 5.87
CA THR A 127 -9.69 -2.97 4.91
C THR A 127 -8.23 -2.93 4.46
N VAL A 128 -7.65 -4.10 4.22
CA VAL A 128 -6.38 -4.25 3.50
C VAL A 128 -6.63 -3.99 2.03
N LEU A 129 -5.99 -2.96 1.48
CA LEU A 129 -6.16 -2.50 0.11
C LEU A 129 -5.15 -3.13 -0.84
N ALA A 130 -3.94 -3.41 -0.35
CA ALA A 130 -2.88 -4.05 -1.13
C ALA A 130 -1.89 -4.75 -0.18
N SER A 131 -1.19 -5.77 -0.69
CA SER A 131 -0.14 -6.51 0.01
C SER A 131 0.98 -6.87 -0.96
N TRP A 132 2.26 -6.76 -0.59
CA TRP A 132 3.40 -7.10 -1.46
C TRP A 132 4.67 -7.46 -0.72
N ASN A 133 5.57 -8.13 -1.45
CA ASN A 133 6.88 -8.56 -0.94
C ASN A 133 7.98 -7.66 -1.51
N THR A 134 9.06 -7.49 -0.76
CA THR A 134 10.30 -6.85 -1.20
C THR A 134 11.49 -7.45 -0.44
N ARG A 135 12.72 -7.11 -0.82
CA ARG A 135 13.92 -7.47 -0.06
C ARG A 135 14.63 -6.24 0.44
N LYS A 136 14.81 -6.13 1.76
CA LYS A 136 15.46 -4.99 2.41
C LYS A 136 16.32 -5.42 3.59
N ARG A 137 17.29 -4.57 3.91
CA ARG A 137 18.12 -4.72 5.12
C ARG A 137 17.23 -4.65 6.37
N ALA A 138 17.40 -5.62 7.26
CA ALA A 138 16.53 -5.83 8.40
C ALA A 138 17.06 -5.22 9.71
N TYR A 139 16.12 -4.66 10.49
CA TYR A 139 16.35 -4.08 11.80
C TYR A 139 15.37 -4.68 12.81
N ARG A 140 15.89 -5.20 13.92
CA ARG A 140 15.10 -5.69 15.05
C ARG A 140 14.94 -4.58 16.08
N THR A 141 13.70 -4.20 16.37
CA THR A 141 13.36 -3.29 17.49
C THR A 141 12.77 -4.10 18.63
N THR A 142 13.41 -4.06 19.80
CA THR A 142 13.00 -4.79 21.00
C THR A 142 12.42 -3.83 22.03
N LEU A 143 11.24 -4.15 22.58
CA LEU A 143 10.53 -3.33 23.58
C LEU A 143 10.67 -3.92 24.99
N ALA A 144 10.44 -3.09 26.02
CA ALA A 144 10.62 -3.46 27.42
C ALA A 144 9.60 -4.50 27.94
N ASP A 145 8.50 -4.71 27.23
CA ASP A 145 7.57 -5.81 27.49
C ASP A 145 8.00 -7.12 26.79
N GLY A 146 9.11 -7.12 26.04
CA GLY A 146 9.62 -8.26 25.28
C GLY A 146 9.06 -8.37 23.85
N THR A 147 8.23 -7.42 23.40
CA THR A 147 7.78 -7.38 22.00
C THR A 147 8.95 -7.09 21.07
N GLU A 148 9.08 -7.85 19.99
CA GLU A 148 10.06 -7.62 18.93
C GLU A 148 9.37 -7.27 17.62
N LEU A 149 9.96 -6.36 16.85
CA LEU A 149 9.56 -6.05 15.47
C LEU A 149 10.77 -6.12 14.55
N ILE A 150 10.67 -6.89 13.47
CA ILE A 150 11.69 -6.92 12.41
C ILE A 150 11.14 -6.13 11.23
N THR A 151 11.84 -5.06 10.84
CA THR A 151 11.37 -4.12 9.81
C THR A 151 12.55 -3.51 9.05
N SER A 152 12.27 -2.89 7.91
CA SER A 152 13.26 -2.09 7.17
C SER A 152 13.68 -0.83 7.96
N GLY A 153 14.88 -0.32 7.72
CA GLY A 153 15.40 0.86 8.45
C GLY A 153 14.57 2.13 8.27
N ASP A 154 13.90 2.27 7.12
CA ASP A 154 13.00 3.39 6.83
C ASP A 154 11.59 3.20 7.40
N HIS A 155 11.25 2.02 7.93
CA HIS A 155 9.93 1.74 8.48
C HIS A 155 9.59 2.73 9.61
N ARG A 156 8.33 3.17 9.68
CA ARG A 156 7.89 4.12 10.71
C ARG A 156 6.97 3.46 11.73
N LEU A 157 7.28 3.68 13.01
CA LEU A 157 6.46 3.26 14.14
C LEU A 157 5.95 4.51 14.88
N LEU A 158 4.71 4.45 15.36
CA LEU A 158 4.13 5.57 16.09
C LEU A 158 4.64 5.57 17.53
N THR A 159 5.21 6.70 17.96
CA THR A 159 5.66 6.93 19.34
C THR A 159 4.74 7.91 20.06
N GLU A 160 4.96 8.08 21.36
CA GLU A 160 4.28 9.11 22.16
C GLU A 160 4.56 10.54 21.67
N ARG A 161 5.58 10.73 20.84
CA ARG A 161 5.99 12.01 20.23
C ARG A 161 5.74 12.08 18.73
N GLY A 162 4.94 11.15 18.18
CA GLY A 162 4.64 11.08 16.75
C GLY A 162 5.42 9.99 16.03
N TRP A 163 5.33 9.98 14.70
CA TRP A 163 5.95 8.97 13.85
C TRP A 163 7.47 9.08 13.82
N LYS A 164 8.14 7.94 13.96
CA LYS A 164 9.61 7.87 13.94
C LYS A 164 10.10 6.68 13.12
N HIS A 165 11.22 6.86 12.43
CA HIS A 165 11.85 5.82 11.61
C HIS A 165 12.63 4.85 12.48
N VAL A 166 12.67 3.57 12.11
CA VAL A 166 13.36 2.53 12.88
C VAL A 166 14.85 2.81 12.98
N GLN A 167 15.48 3.25 11.89
CA GLN A 167 16.89 3.56 11.89
C GLN A 167 17.16 5.05 11.59
N GLY A 168 17.99 5.66 12.43
CA GLY A 168 18.54 6.99 12.23
C GLY A 168 19.94 6.89 11.64
N THR A 169 20.04 6.81 10.31
CA THR A 169 21.33 6.82 9.59
C THR A 169 22.05 8.18 9.64
N MET A 170 21.54 9.14 10.42
CA MET A 170 21.94 10.55 10.31
C MET A 170 22.31 11.11 11.67
N SER A 171 23.42 11.85 11.76
CA SER A 171 23.82 12.69 12.89
C SER A 171 23.71 14.18 12.50
N GLY A 172 23.52 15.07 13.47
CA GLY A 172 23.45 16.53 13.23
C GLY A 172 22.04 17.14 13.21
N ALA A 173 21.93 18.42 12.83
CA ALA A 173 20.72 19.24 12.99
C ALA A 173 19.52 18.86 12.08
N HIS A 174 19.72 17.96 11.10
CA HIS A 174 18.70 17.47 10.16
C HIS A 174 18.34 15.99 10.39
N GLN A 175 18.60 15.48 11.60
CA GLN A 175 18.28 14.13 11.98
C GLN A 175 16.76 13.91 11.95
N ARG A 176 16.27 13.16 10.95
CA ARG A 176 14.87 12.73 10.89
C ARG A 176 14.47 12.07 12.21
N PRO A 177 13.25 12.28 12.73
CA PRO A 177 12.81 11.62 13.96
C PRO A 177 12.95 10.10 13.80
N TYR A 178 13.80 9.51 14.61
CA TYR A 178 14.13 8.09 14.59
C TYR A 178 14.00 7.51 15.98
N LEU A 179 13.80 6.20 16.03
CA LEU A 179 13.65 5.48 17.27
C LEU A 179 14.96 5.53 18.06
N THR A 180 14.81 5.81 19.35
CA THR A 180 15.88 5.75 20.34
C THR A 180 15.36 4.97 21.53
N PRO A 181 16.24 4.45 22.40
CA PRO A 181 15.82 3.84 23.65
C PRO A 181 15.03 4.78 24.59
N ASN A 182 14.97 6.08 24.30
CA ASN A 182 14.15 7.07 25.02
C ASN A 182 12.71 7.17 24.50
N ASN A 183 12.34 6.44 23.44
CA ASN A 183 11.00 6.47 22.88
C ASN A 183 10.14 5.30 23.33
N LYS A 184 8.83 5.56 23.40
CA LYS A 184 7.80 4.61 23.76
C LYS A 184 6.83 4.43 22.60
N LEU A 185 6.70 3.21 22.10
CA LEU A 185 5.76 2.95 21.02
C LEU A 185 4.31 3.03 21.51
N MET A 186 3.42 3.42 20.60
CA MET A 186 1.98 3.50 20.86
C MET A 186 1.32 2.18 20.47
N GLY A 187 0.51 1.64 21.38
CA GLY A 187 -0.15 0.35 21.21
C GLY A 187 -0.34 -0.39 22.53
N PHE A 188 -0.49 -1.70 22.44
CA PHE A 188 -0.62 -2.60 23.60
C PHE A 188 0.49 -3.65 23.68
N GLY A 189 1.29 -3.84 22.61
CA GLY A 189 2.40 -4.81 22.54
C GLY A 189 1.95 -6.28 22.56
N LEU A 190 2.92 -7.18 22.61
CA LEU A 190 2.68 -8.62 22.76
C LEU A 190 3.15 -9.17 24.10
N ASN A 191 3.85 -8.38 24.92
CA ASN A 191 4.39 -8.82 26.21
C ASN A 191 5.21 -10.13 26.12
N GLY A 192 6.15 -10.17 25.17
CA GLY A 192 7.07 -11.29 24.95
C GLY A 192 6.50 -12.47 24.16
N LEU A 193 5.27 -12.37 23.66
CA LEU A 193 4.64 -13.45 22.88
C LEU A 193 5.07 -13.38 21.41
N THR A 194 6.18 -14.02 21.04
CA THR A 194 6.71 -13.99 19.66
C THR A 194 6.44 -15.26 18.84
N ASN A 195 5.79 -16.28 19.40
CA ASN A 195 5.69 -17.60 18.75
C ASN A 195 4.37 -18.36 19.06
N ILE A 196 3.23 -17.69 18.92
CA ILE A 196 1.93 -18.21 19.40
C ILE A 196 1.31 -19.25 18.44
N GLN A 197 1.81 -19.37 17.21
CA GLN A 197 0.98 -19.89 16.12
C GLN A 197 0.96 -21.39 15.87
N HIS A 198 1.67 -22.23 16.63
CA HIS A 198 1.64 -23.67 16.33
C HIS A 198 1.10 -24.59 17.44
N ALA A 199 0.76 -24.06 18.62
CA ALA A 199 0.34 -24.90 19.75
C ALA A 199 -1.16 -24.83 20.13
N GLN A 200 -1.90 -23.82 19.66
CA GLN A 200 -3.12 -23.35 20.34
C GLN A 200 -4.35 -24.27 20.34
N PHE A 201 -4.37 -25.39 19.61
CA PHE A 201 -5.55 -26.27 19.56
C PHE A 201 -5.22 -27.76 19.67
N ASN A 202 -4.17 -28.08 20.43
CA ASN A 202 -3.82 -29.45 20.77
C ASN A 202 -4.89 -30.12 21.65
N ALA A 203 -4.71 -31.41 21.96
CA ALA A 203 -5.68 -32.19 22.71
C ALA A 203 -5.97 -31.62 24.11
N ASP A 204 -4.95 -31.10 24.79
CA ASP A 204 -5.07 -30.52 26.13
C ASP A 204 -5.90 -29.24 26.11
N TYR A 205 -5.66 -28.34 25.15
CA TYR A 205 -6.48 -27.16 24.93
C TYR A 205 -7.94 -27.52 24.67
N ARG A 206 -8.20 -28.48 23.75
CA ARG A 206 -9.56 -28.93 23.43
C ARG A 206 -10.29 -29.45 24.66
N ARG A 207 -9.60 -30.24 25.49
CA ARG A 207 -10.16 -30.77 26.73
C ARG A 207 -10.42 -29.67 27.76
N GLY A 208 -9.51 -28.71 27.91
CA GLY A 208 -9.72 -27.52 28.73
C GLY A 208 -10.96 -26.74 28.27
N TYR A 209 -11.06 -26.45 26.97
CA TYR A 209 -12.17 -25.74 26.34
C TYR A 209 -13.52 -26.40 26.62
N LEU A 210 -13.62 -27.71 26.40
CA LEU A 210 -14.84 -28.46 26.72
C LEU A 210 -15.17 -28.43 28.22
N THR A 211 -14.16 -28.50 29.08
CA THR A 211 -14.35 -28.41 30.55
C THR A 211 -14.94 -27.07 30.96
N GLY A 212 -14.37 -25.95 30.48
CA GLY A 212 -14.86 -24.61 30.78
C GLY A 212 -16.26 -24.37 30.22
N MET A 213 -16.47 -24.70 28.95
CA MET A 213 -17.74 -24.49 28.27
C MET A 213 -18.88 -25.28 28.91
N ILE A 214 -18.68 -26.58 29.15
CA ILE A 214 -19.73 -27.46 29.66
C ILE A 214 -20.05 -27.16 31.12
N ARG A 215 -19.06 -26.72 31.93
CA ARG A 215 -19.31 -26.31 33.31
C ARG A 215 -20.00 -24.95 33.44
N GLY A 216 -19.84 -24.07 32.45
CA GLY A 216 -20.58 -22.81 32.38
C GLY A 216 -22.02 -23.02 31.91
N ASP A 217 -22.21 -23.52 30.69
CA ASP A 217 -23.52 -23.53 30.01
C ASP A 217 -24.03 -24.95 29.62
N GLY A 218 -23.27 -26.00 29.93
CA GLY A 218 -23.63 -27.37 29.63
C GLY A 218 -24.61 -27.97 30.64
N MET A 219 -25.57 -28.75 30.14
CA MET A 219 -26.50 -29.53 30.95
C MET A 219 -26.22 -31.02 30.77
N LEU A 220 -25.67 -31.65 31.83
CA LEU A 220 -25.62 -33.09 31.97
C LEU A 220 -26.75 -33.53 32.88
N PHE A 221 -27.59 -34.45 32.40
CA PHE A 221 -28.70 -34.99 33.16
C PHE A 221 -28.65 -36.51 33.16
N ARG A 222 -28.60 -37.11 34.35
CA ARG A 222 -28.74 -38.55 34.57
C ARG A 222 -29.80 -38.82 35.63
N LYS A 223 -30.77 -39.67 35.32
CA LYS A 223 -31.81 -40.07 36.27
C LYS A 223 -32.21 -41.53 36.08
N ASP A 224 -32.35 -42.22 37.20
CA ASP A 224 -32.77 -43.60 37.25
C ASP A 224 -34.25 -43.67 37.64
N TYR A 225 -35.05 -44.36 36.84
CA TYR A 225 -36.48 -44.56 37.09
C TYR A 225 -36.76 -46.05 37.28
N ARG A 226 -37.31 -46.42 38.43
CA ARG A 226 -37.87 -47.77 38.62
C ARG A 226 -39.17 -47.88 37.83
N ARG A 227 -39.23 -48.88 36.95
CA ARG A 227 -40.42 -49.26 36.20
C ARG A 227 -41.37 -50.03 37.13
N ALA A 228 -42.66 -50.01 36.81
CA ALA A 228 -43.69 -50.73 37.55
C ALA A 228 -43.45 -52.26 37.61
N ASN A 229 -42.65 -52.81 36.69
CA ASN A 229 -42.26 -54.23 36.64
C ASN A 229 -40.96 -54.56 37.40
N GLY A 230 -40.43 -53.63 38.19
CA GLY A 230 -39.19 -53.83 38.97
C GLY A 230 -37.88 -53.52 38.22
N GLY A 231 -37.91 -53.30 36.89
CA GLY A 231 -36.71 -52.92 36.12
C GLY A 231 -36.30 -51.45 36.33
N VAL A 232 -35.01 -51.13 36.25
CA VAL A 232 -34.50 -49.75 36.34
C VAL A 232 -34.21 -49.20 34.94
N ASN A 233 -34.74 -48.03 34.61
CA ASN A 233 -34.44 -47.32 33.37
C ASN A 233 -33.44 -46.19 33.66
N HIS A 234 -32.32 -46.17 32.95
CA HIS A 234 -31.30 -45.12 33.08
C HIS A 234 -31.46 -44.10 31.95
N LEU A 235 -31.88 -42.89 32.29
CA LEU A 235 -31.94 -41.79 31.33
C LEU A 235 -30.67 -40.94 31.48
N SER A 236 -29.85 -40.88 30.43
CA SER A 236 -28.66 -40.02 30.36
C SER A 236 -28.79 -39.08 29.17
N SER A 237 -28.53 -37.78 29.36
CA SER A 237 -28.52 -36.81 28.27
C SER A 237 -27.52 -35.70 28.51
N PHE A 238 -26.97 -35.18 27.42
CA PHE A 238 -26.16 -33.98 27.38
C PHE A 238 -26.80 -32.98 26.41
N ARG A 239 -26.83 -31.72 26.82
CA ARG A 239 -27.23 -30.59 25.99
C ARG A 239 -26.33 -29.40 26.25
N LEU A 240 -25.87 -28.75 25.20
CA LEU A 240 -25.25 -27.41 25.26
C LEU A 240 -26.02 -26.51 24.31
N ALA A 241 -26.54 -25.40 24.82
CA ALA A 241 -27.33 -24.44 24.05
C ALA A 241 -26.68 -23.06 24.12
N LEU A 242 -26.37 -22.46 22.97
CA LEU A 242 -25.67 -21.17 22.90
C LEU A 242 -26.32 -20.27 21.84
N ALA A 243 -26.21 -18.96 22.07
CA ALA A 243 -26.59 -17.94 21.08
C ALA A 243 -25.48 -17.69 20.05
N ASP A 244 -24.21 -17.85 20.46
CA ASP A 244 -23.06 -17.64 19.59
C ASP A 244 -22.68 -18.95 18.89
N VAL A 245 -22.92 -19.00 17.58
CA VAL A 245 -22.74 -20.20 16.75
C VAL A 245 -21.27 -20.65 16.66
N GLU A 246 -20.32 -19.71 16.73
CA GLU A 246 -18.88 -19.98 16.72
C GLU A 246 -18.46 -20.93 17.85
N ALA A 247 -18.85 -20.61 19.08
CA ALA A 247 -18.56 -21.43 20.25
C ALA A 247 -19.28 -22.79 20.18
N LEU A 248 -20.55 -22.80 19.76
CA LEU A 248 -21.31 -24.04 19.62
C LEU A 248 -20.67 -25.00 18.60
N ASN A 249 -20.25 -24.48 17.45
CA ASN A 249 -19.58 -25.25 16.41
C ASN A 249 -18.22 -25.74 16.89
N ARG A 250 -17.43 -24.92 17.58
CA ARG A 250 -16.15 -25.34 18.17
C ARG A 250 -16.33 -26.47 19.17
N SER A 251 -17.29 -26.34 20.10
CA SER A 251 -17.64 -27.42 21.04
C SER A 251 -18.05 -28.70 20.33
N ARG A 252 -18.86 -28.61 19.26
CA ARG A 252 -19.26 -29.76 18.45
C ARG A 252 -18.06 -30.48 17.83
N VAL A 253 -17.15 -29.73 17.21
CA VAL A 253 -15.93 -30.27 16.58
C VAL A 253 -15.02 -30.92 17.62
N TYR A 254 -14.83 -30.30 18.78
CA TYR A 254 -13.99 -30.89 19.83
C TYR A 254 -14.62 -32.13 20.46
N LEU A 255 -15.95 -32.17 20.65
CA LEU A 255 -16.64 -33.39 21.08
C LEU A 255 -16.52 -34.51 20.04
N GLU A 256 -16.64 -34.17 18.76
CA GLU A 256 -16.49 -35.14 17.66
C GLU A 256 -15.09 -35.74 17.61
N ALA A 257 -14.04 -34.94 17.86
CA ALA A 257 -12.67 -35.43 17.99
C ALA A 257 -12.48 -36.41 19.16
N GLU A 258 -13.34 -36.36 20.18
CA GLU A 258 -13.39 -37.30 21.30
C GLU A 258 -14.36 -38.48 21.07
N GLY A 259 -14.84 -38.66 19.83
CA GLY A 259 -15.78 -39.72 19.45
C GLY A 259 -17.24 -39.46 19.84
N ILE A 260 -17.55 -38.25 20.32
CA ILE A 260 -18.89 -37.89 20.80
C ILE A 260 -19.66 -37.16 19.69
N ARG A 261 -20.44 -37.93 18.91
CA ARG A 261 -21.36 -37.33 17.92
C ARG A 261 -22.57 -36.71 18.62
N THR A 262 -22.94 -35.50 18.20
CA THR A 262 -24.10 -34.76 18.69
C THR A 262 -25.02 -34.36 17.54
N THR A 263 -26.29 -34.13 17.85
CA THR A 263 -27.28 -33.62 16.90
C THR A 263 -27.58 -32.16 17.21
N THR A 264 -27.65 -31.31 16.18
CA THR A 264 -27.98 -29.88 16.32
C THR A 264 -29.47 -29.66 16.13
N ARG A 265 -30.10 -28.85 17.01
CA ARG A 265 -31.52 -28.49 16.93
C ARG A 265 -31.74 -27.02 17.36
N PRO A 266 -32.75 -26.31 16.82
CA PRO A 266 -33.19 -25.05 17.39
C PRO A 266 -33.62 -25.23 18.85
N PHE A 267 -33.20 -24.30 19.73
CA PHE A 267 -33.51 -24.35 21.16
C PHE A 267 -34.48 -23.26 21.61
N ALA A 268 -34.22 -22.02 21.18
CA ALA A 268 -35.08 -20.88 21.47
C ALA A 268 -35.13 -19.94 20.25
N VAL A 269 -36.33 -19.44 19.94
CA VAL A 269 -36.56 -18.43 18.90
C VAL A 269 -36.15 -17.05 19.45
N ALA A 270 -35.73 -16.15 18.57
CA ALA A 270 -35.37 -14.79 18.94
C ALA A 270 -36.53 -14.07 19.66
N SER A 271 -36.22 -13.30 20.70
CA SER A 271 -37.14 -12.36 21.34
C SER A 271 -36.59 -10.94 21.27
N ALA A 272 -37.39 -9.94 21.67
CA ALA A 272 -36.95 -8.54 21.72
C ALA A 272 -35.67 -8.31 22.56
N THR A 273 -35.36 -9.23 23.49
CA THR A 273 -34.22 -9.11 24.42
C THR A 273 -33.22 -10.27 24.33
N ARG A 274 -33.50 -11.33 23.56
CA ARG A 274 -32.64 -12.54 23.48
C ARG A 274 -32.45 -13.01 22.05
N ARG A 275 -31.20 -13.32 21.73
CA ARG A 275 -30.79 -13.91 20.45
C ARG A 275 -31.31 -15.35 20.33
N PRO A 276 -31.58 -15.84 19.09
CA PRO A 276 -31.95 -17.22 18.88
C PRO A 276 -30.82 -18.14 19.34
N MET A 277 -31.18 -19.30 19.88
CA MET A 277 -30.21 -20.28 20.38
C MET A 277 -30.33 -21.59 19.62
N GLN A 278 -29.18 -22.18 19.33
CA GLN A 278 -29.08 -23.57 18.86
C GLN A 278 -28.52 -24.44 19.97
N ALA A 279 -28.91 -25.71 19.97
CA ALA A 279 -28.40 -26.69 20.92
C ALA A 279 -27.81 -27.90 20.21
N ILE A 280 -26.66 -28.36 20.71
CA ILE A 280 -26.14 -29.70 20.42
C ILE A 280 -26.58 -30.67 21.51
N HIS A 281 -26.97 -31.88 21.13
CA HIS A 281 -27.55 -32.86 22.03
C HIS A 281 -27.12 -34.30 21.73
N THR A 282 -26.96 -35.10 22.79
CA THR A 282 -26.90 -36.57 22.72
C THR A 282 -27.58 -37.20 23.93
N ALA A 283 -28.27 -38.33 23.72
CA ALA A 283 -28.88 -39.14 24.78
C ALA A 283 -28.19 -40.52 24.93
N LYS A 284 -27.04 -40.73 24.28
CA LYS A 284 -26.30 -41.99 24.41
C LYS A 284 -25.56 -42.03 25.74
N ARG A 285 -25.77 -43.09 26.52
CA ARG A 285 -25.08 -43.31 27.80
C ARG A 285 -23.55 -43.26 27.68
N ALA A 286 -22.98 -43.92 26.67
CA ALA A 286 -21.54 -43.88 26.41
C ALA A 286 -21.01 -42.46 26.17
N HIS A 287 -21.78 -41.61 25.48
CA HIS A 287 -21.38 -40.22 25.27
C HIS A 287 -21.45 -39.42 26.58
N TYR A 288 -22.51 -39.63 27.40
CA TYR A 288 -22.62 -38.99 28.71
C TYR A 288 -21.43 -39.36 29.62
N ASP A 289 -21.11 -40.66 29.70
CA ASP A 289 -20.04 -41.15 30.56
C ASP A 289 -18.68 -40.59 30.08
N ARG A 290 -18.44 -40.54 28.76
CA ARG A 290 -17.24 -39.93 28.18
C ARG A 290 -17.15 -38.42 28.42
N ILE A 291 -18.23 -37.67 28.25
CA ILE A 291 -18.26 -36.22 28.57
C ILE A 291 -17.96 -36.03 30.06
N SER A 292 -18.57 -36.82 30.94
CA SER A 292 -18.37 -36.76 32.38
C SER A 292 -16.94 -37.04 32.80
N GLU A 293 -16.23 -37.89 32.05
CA GLU A 293 -14.79 -38.15 32.21
C GLU A 293 -13.94 -36.98 31.72
N LEU A 294 -14.23 -36.45 30.52
CA LEU A 294 -13.48 -35.36 29.90
C LEU A 294 -13.41 -34.10 30.77
N ILE A 295 -14.53 -33.72 31.39
CA ILE A 295 -14.69 -32.48 32.16
C ILE A 295 -14.27 -32.61 33.64
N ARG A 296 -13.65 -33.73 34.02
CA ARG A 296 -13.03 -33.86 35.35
C ARG A 296 -11.81 -32.98 35.44
N TRP A 297 -11.67 -32.29 36.58
CA TRP A 297 -10.47 -31.54 36.91
C TRP A 297 -9.26 -32.47 36.87
N PRO A 298 -8.26 -32.22 36.00
CA PRO A 298 -7.07 -33.05 35.96
C PRO A 298 -6.18 -32.73 37.17
N ALA A 299 -5.40 -33.73 37.61
CA ALA A 299 -4.47 -33.57 38.73
C ALA A 299 -3.31 -32.60 38.41
N GLN A 300 -2.84 -32.60 37.16
CA GLN A 300 -1.87 -31.66 36.62
C GLN A 300 -2.49 -30.93 35.43
N ARG A 301 -2.23 -29.63 35.33
CA ARG A 301 -2.77 -28.74 34.30
C ARG A 301 -1.62 -28.12 33.52
N SER A 302 -1.58 -28.39 32.21
CA SER A 302 -0.68 -27.70 31.29
C SER A 302 -1.19 -26.29 31.00
N ASP A 303 -0.30 -25.43 30.49
CA ASP A 303 -0.68 -24.07 30.08
C ASP A 303 -1.73 -24.10 28.96
N ASP A 304 -1.63 -25.05 28.03
CA ASP A 304 -2.63 -25.25 26.98
C ASP A 304 -3.98 -25.65 27.55
N TRP A 305 -4.01 -26.53 28.55
CA TRP A 305 -5.26 -26.88 29.24
C TRP A 305 -5.85 -25.67 29.97
N ASN A 306 -5.01 -24.87 30.66
CA ASN A 306 -5.45 -23.65 31.35
C ASN A 306 -6.01 -22.62 30.36
N ALA A 307 -5.35 -22.43 29.22
CA ALA A 307 -5.79 -21.55 28.14
C ALA A 307 -7.13 -22.04 27.57
N GLY A 308 -7.24 -23.34 27.27
CA GLY A 308 -8.49 -23.96 26.83
C GLY A 308 -9.61 -23.75 27.85
N TYR A 309 -9.35 -24.03 29.12
CA TYR A 309 -10.33 -23.87 30.19
C TYR A 309 -10.86 -22.44 30.29
N LEU A 310 -9.97 -21.46 30.30
CA LEU A 310 -10.35 -20.03 30.28
C LEU A 310 -11.15 -19.66 29.04
N ALA A 311 -10.82 -20.21 27.87
CA ALA A 311 -11.53 -19.93 26.63
C ALA A 311 -12.96 -20.46 26.66
N GLY A 312 -13.13 -21.71 27.11
CA GLY A 312 -14.44 -22.34 27.23
C GLY A 312 -15.34 -21.61 28.23
N ILE A 313 -14.83 -21.30 29.42
CA ILE A 313 -15.63 -20.62 30.45
C ILE A 313 -15.88 -19.15 30.09
N PHE A 314 -14.95 -18.49 29.40
CA PHE A 314 -15.17 -17.13 28.89
C PHE A 314 -16.21 -17.11 27.76
N ASP A 315 -16.22 -18.11 26.88
CA ASP A 315 -17.25 -18.20 25.84
C ASP A 315 -18.64 -18.44 26.44
N ALA A 316 -18.74 -19.30 27.47
CA ALA A 316 -19.98 -19.55 28.20
C ALA A 316 -20.45 -18.32 29.00
N GLU A 317 -19.68 -17.89 30.00
CA GLU A 317 -20.14 -16.92 31.02
C GLU A 317 -19.36 -15.59 30.99
N GLY A 318 -18.34 -15.51 30.14
CA GLY A 318 -17.50 -14.33 30.01
C GLY A 318 -18.19 -13.16 29.32
N SER A 319 -17.82 -11.96 29.72
CA SER A 319 -18.23 -10.71 29.10
C SER A 319 -17.03 -9.80 28.90
N CYS A 320 -17.03 -9.06 27.80
CA CYS A 320 -16.11 -7.96 27.56
C CYS A 320 -16.95 -6.79 27.07
N SER A 321 -17.09 -5.75 27.89
CA SER A 321 -17.88 -4.58 27.53
C SER A 321 -17.24 -3.32 28.08
N ARG A 322 -17.24 -2.25 27.28
CA ARG A 322 -16.62 -0.95 27.64
C ARG A 322 -15.17 -1.09 28.14
N GLY A 323 -14.40 -2.01 27.58
CA GLY A 323 -13.01 -2.24 27.98
C GLY A 323 -12.81 -3.15 29.20
N VAL A 324 -13.87 -3.67 29.82
CA VAL A 324 -13.77 -4.49 31.03
C VAL A 324 -14.13 -5.94 30.73
N LEU A 325 -13.17 -6.84 30.96
CA LEU A 325 -13.31 -8.28 30.82
C LEU A 325 -13.64 -8.91 32.18
N ARG A 326 -14.76 -9.64 32.26
CA ARG A 326 -15.20 -10.38 33.44
C ARG A 326 -15.63 -11.80 33.09
N ILE A 327 -15.35 -12.74 33.98
CA ILE A 327 -15.96 -14.08 33.99
C ILE A 327 -16.76 -14.19 35.29
N SER A 328 -18.03 -14.53 35.19
CA SER A 328 -18.97 -14.45 36.32
C SER A 328 -19.52 -15.82 36.64
N ASN A 329 -19.37 -16.29 37.89
CA ASN A 329 -19.92 -17.58 38.31
C ASN A 329 -20.39 -17.52 39.77
N LYS A 330 -21.27 -18.44 40.18
CA LYS A 330 -21.72 -18.60 41.58
C LYS A 330 -20.91 -19.64 42.34
N ALA A 331 -20.38 -20.64 41.65
CA ALA A 331 -19.69 -21.78 42.22
C ALA A 331 -18.26 -21.40 42.61
N ALA A 332 -17.93 -21.58 43.90
CA ALA A 332 -16.64 -21.19 44.45
C ALA A 332 -15.47 -21.96 43.84
N ASP A 333 -15.67 -23.25 43.55
CA ASP A 333 -14.68 -24.10 42.90
C ASP A 333 -14.36 -23.61 41.49
N VAL A 334 -15.37 -23.23 40.70
CA VAL A 334 -15.17 -22.66 39.35
C VAL A 334 -14.40 -21.34 39.42
N LEU A 335 -14.74 -20.45 40.36
CA LEU A 335 -14.04 -19.17 40.55
C LEU A 335 -12.57 -19.37 40.96
N GLU A 336 -12.28 -20.37 41.79
CA GLU A 336 -10.92 -20.74 42.16
C GLU A 336 -10.12 -21.27 40.97
N GLN A 337 -10.73 -22.13 40.13
CA GLN A 337 -10.10 -22.63 38.91
C GLN A 337 -9.80 -21.51 37.90
N ILE A 338 -10.72 -20.56 37.72
CA ILE A 338 -10.50 -19.40 36.85
C ILE A 338 -9.28 -18.59 37.32
N GLN A 339 -9.21 -18.27 38.61
CA GLN A 339 -8.09 -17.51 39.18
C GLN A 339 -6.77 -18.28 39.05
N SER A 340 -6.78 -19.58 39.38
CA SER A 340 -5.61 -20.45 39.25
C SER A 340 -5.08 -20.51 37.81
N ALA A 341 -5.96 -20.65 36.81
CA ALA A 341 -5.59 -20.66 35.41
C ALA A 341 -5.07 -19.30 34.93
N MET A 342 -5.68 -18.19 35.39
CA MET A 342 -5.18 -16.84 35.09
C MET A 342 -3.78 -16.61 35.68
N THR A 343 -3.54 -17.03 36.93
CA THR A 343 -2.21 -16.95 37.56
C THR A 343 -1.18 -17.75 36.79
N ALA A 344 -1.50 -18.98 36.37
CA ALA A 344 -0.59 -19.83 35.61
C ALA A 344 -0.14 -19.19 34.29
N LEU A 345 -1.04 -18.47 33.62
CA LEU A 345 -0.75 -17.78 32.34
C LEU A 345 -0.20 -16.36 32.52
N GLY A 346 0.01 -15.91 33.76
CA GLY A 346 0.47 -14.55 34.08
C GLY A 346 -0.54 -13.48 33.65
N ILE A 347 -1.83 -13.71 33.92
CA ILE A 347 -2.93 -12.79 33.65
C ILE A 347 -3.34 -12.13 34.96
N ASP A 348 -3.11 -10.82 35.05
CA ASP A 348 -3.48 -10.04 36.23
C ASP A 348 -5.00 -9.96 36.37
N HIS A 349 -5.50 -10.29 37.56
CA HIS A 349 -6.93 -10.33 37.82
C HIS A 349 -7.27 -10.01 39.28
N VAL A 350 -8.54 -9.68 39.50
CA VAL A 350 -9.10 -9.46 40.82
C VAL A 350 -10.48 -10.12 40.93
N LEU A 351 -10.76 -10.70 42.09
CA LEU A 351 -12.08 -11.23 42.41
C LEU A 351 -12.92 -10.12 43.06
N GLU A 352 -13.98 -9.71 42.37
CA GLU A 352 -14.92 -8.69 42.85
C GLU A 352 -15.81 -9.24 43.99
N PRO A 353 -16.35 -8.36 44.86
CA PRO A 353 -17.35 -8.74 45.85
C PRO A 353 -18.58 -9.40 45.23
N ALA A 354 -19.28 -10.23 46.01
CA ALA A 354 -20.49 -10.89 45.54
C ALA A 354 -21.64 -9.90 45.33
N HIS A 355 -22.37 -10.10 44.23
CA HIS A 355 -23.66 -9.47 44.00
C HIS A 355 -24.73 -10.02 44.96
N PRO A 356 -25.85 -9.33 45.18
CA PRO A 356 -26.93 -9.80 46.05
C PRO A 356 -27.49 -11.19 45.69
N ASN A 357 -27.35 -11.60 44.42
CA ASN A 357 -27.80 -12.90 43.92
C ASN A 357 -26.75 -14.03 44.07
N GLY A 358 -25.63 -13.74 44.76
CA GLY A 358 -24.52 -14.66 45.03
C GLY A 358 -23.49 -14.81 43.89
N VAL A 359 -23.66 -14.14 42.76
CA VAL A 359 -22.68 -14.18 41.65
C VAL A 359 -21.45 -13.36 42.02
N ARG A 360 -20.26 -13.84 41.68
CA ARG A 360 -19.00 -13.09 41.78
C ARG A 360 -18.34 -13.00 40.41
N ASN A 361 -17.53 -11.96 40.23
CA ASN A 361 -16.82 -11.73 38.97
C ASN A 361 -15.31 -11.84 39.20
N VAL A 362 -14.63 -12.64 38.38
CA VAL A 362 -13.19 -12.49 38.17
C VAL A 362 -12.99 -11.48 37.06
N ARG A 363 -12.41 -10.32 37.39
CA ARG A 363 -12.14 -9.24 36.46
C ARG A 363 -10.66 -9.21 36.11
N VAL A 364 -10.34 -9.16 34.82
CA VAL A 364 -8.97 -8.91 34.37
C VAL A 364 -8.59 -7.45 34.65
N SER A 365 -7.44 -7.25 35.30
CA SER A 365 -6.86 -5.95 35.60
C SER A 365 -5.71 -5.64 34.65
N GLY A 366 -5.32 -4.36 34.48
CA GLY A 366 -4.25 -3.97 33.56
C GLY A 366 -4.72 -3.50 32.18
N GLY A 367 -6.01 -3.23 32.01
CA GLY A 367 -6.55 -2.50 30.85
C GLY A 367 -6.44 -3.26 29.53
N LEU A 368 -6.29 -2.50 28.43
CA LEU A 368 -6.19 -3.05 27.08
C LEU A 368 -5.00 -4.03 26.90
N PRO A 369 -3.78 -3.75 27.40
CA PRO A 369 -2.66 -4.68 27.26
C PRO A 369 -2.92 -6.06 27.85
N MET A 370 -3.41 -6.13 29.09
CA MET A 370 -3.71 -7.42 29.71
C MET A 370 -4.90 -8.11 29.05
N ARG A 371 -5.89 -7.33 28.58
CA ARG A 371 -7.02 -7.87 27.82
C ARG A 371 -6.58 -8.50 26.50
N THR A 372 -5.72 -7.84 25.74
CA THR A 372 -5.22 -8.41 24.47
C THR A 372 -4.34 -9.62 24.76
N ARG A 373 -3.49 -9.59 25.80
CA ARG A 373 -2.75 -10.77 26.27
C ARG A 373 -3.68 -11.94 26.59
N PHE A 374 -4.77 -11.69 27.30
CA PHE A 374 -5.78 -12.72 27.57
C PHE A 374 -6.30 -13.31 26.25
N PHE A 375 -6.80 -12.49 25.31
CA PHE A 375 -7.35 -13.01 24.05
C PHE A 375 -6.32 -13.77 23.22
N THR A 376 -5.09 -13.26 23.17
CA THR A 376 -4.00 -13.88 22.42
C THR A 376 -3.58 -15.21 23.02
N LEU A 377 -3.48 -15.36 24.35
CA LEU A 377 -3.11 -16.63 24.99
C LEU A 377 -4.26 -17.63 25.04
N VAL A 378 -5.44 -17.15 25.38
CA VAL A 378 -6.62 -17.96 25.67
C VAL A 378 -7.33 -18.39 24.38
N GLY A 379 -7.37 -17.56 23.35
CA GLY A 379 -7.97 -17.90 22.06
C GLY A 379 -9.48 -18.22 22.08
N PRO A 380 -10.34 -17.43 22.76
CA PRO A 380 -11.79 -17.68 22.80
C PRO A 380 -12.44 -17.71 21.41
N ALA A 381 -13.58 -18.41 21.29
CA ALA A 381 -14.24 -18.58 20.00
C ALA A 381 -15.05 -17.35 19.60
N ILE A 382 -15.70 -16.69 20.56
CA ILE A 382 -16.72 -15.67 20.31
C ILE A 382 -16.09 -14.33 19.95
N THR A 383 -15.93 -14.06 18.66
CA THR A 383 -15.19 -12.90 18.09
C THR A 383 -15.74 -11.55 18.54
N ARG A 384 -17.07 -11.41 18.63
CA ARG A 384 -17.72 -10.16 19.13
C ARG A 384 -17.30 -9.75 20.55
N LYS A 385 -16.71 -10.66 21.35
CA LYS A 385 -16.20 -10.33 22.70
C LYS A 385 -14.75 -9.81 22.66
N LEU A 386 -14.06 -9.93 21.53
CA LEU A 386 -12.67 -9.52 21.32
C LEU A 386 -12.56 -8.10 20.75
N ASP A 387 -13.67 -7.56 20.23
CA ASP A 387 -13.75 -6.25 19.58
C ASP A 387 -13.14 -5.11 20.44
N ILE A 388 -12.32 -4.30 19.78
CA ILE A 388 -11.65 -3.14 20.37
C ILE A 388 -11.98 -1.84 19.65
N GLU A 389 -12.89 -1.86 18.68
CA GLU A 389 -13.26 -0.68 17.91
C GLU A 389 -13.70 0.47 18.82
N GLY A 390 -13.21 1.67 18.50
CA GLY A 390 -13.47 2.88 19.27
C GLY A 390 -12.70 2.99 20.59
N ALA A 391 -11.97 1.96 21.03
CA ALA A 391 -11.11 2.06 22.20
C ALA A 391 -10.01 3.12 21.97
N ALA A 392 -9.75 3.94 22.98
CA ALA A 392 -8.67 4.92 22.90
C ALA A 392 -7.31 4.22 22.95
N VAL A 393 -6.40 4.64 22.09
CA VAL A 393 -4.99 4.24 22.14
C VAL A 393 -4.36 4.91 23.35
N LYS A 394 -4.08 4.13 24.39
CA LYS A 394 -3.45 4.59 25.63
C LYS A 394 -2.08 3.95 25.78
N SER A 395 -1.11 4.70 26.29
CA SER A 395 0.26 4.25 26.50
C SER A 395 0.47 3.56 27.86
N GLU A 396 -0.50 2.82 28.39
CA GLU A 396 -0.36 2.16 29.69
C GLU A 396 0.60 0.95 29.64
N ALA A 397 0.82 0.37 28.45
CA ALA A 397 1.78 -0.73 28.23
C ALA A 397 3.24 -0.29 28.40
N LYS A 398 4.14 -1.21 28.77
CA LYS A 398 5.59 -0.97 28.91
C LYS A 398 6.32 -1.06 27.56
N LEU A 399 5.94 -0.23 26.60
CA LEU A 399 6.46 -0.26 25.22
C LEU A 399 7.68 0.64 25.00
N GLN A 400 8.51 0.81 26.04
CA GLN A 400 9.77 1.54 25.90
C GLN A 400 10.70 0.75 25.00
N ILE A 401 11.39 1.40 24.08
CA ILE A 401 12.39 0.74 23.25
C ILE A 401 13.62 0.40 24.10
N VAL A 402 14.04 -0.85 24.05
CA VAL A 402 15.22 -1.38 24.73
C VAL A 402 16.42 -1.38 23.79
N SER A 403 16.26 -1.95 22.60
CA SER A 403 17.31 -2.01 21.59
C SER A 403 16.74 -1.86 20.17
N ILE A 404 17.62 -1.41 19.27
CA ILE A 404 17.40 -1.39 17.82
C ILE A 404 18.68 -1.96 17.22
N GLU A 405 18.57 -3.14 16.61
CA GLU A 405 19.71 -3.92 16.14
C GLU A 405 19.64 -4.06 14.62
N ASP A 406 20.72 -3.69 13.92
CA ASP A 406 20.90 -3.99 12.50
C ASP A 406 21.28 -5.46 12.37
N LEU A 407 20.45 -6.25 11.70
CA LEU A 407 20.69 -7.69 11.55
C LEU A 407 21.77 -8.01 10.51
N GLY A 408 22.25 -7.00 9.77
CA GLY A 408 23.31 -7.15 8.77
C GLY A 408 22.89 -7.88 7.49
N GLU A 409 21.65 -8.35 7.42
CA GLU A 409 21.13 -9.16 6.33
C GLU A 409 19.94 -8.50 5.62
N THR A 410 19.80 -8.85 4.34
CA THR A 410 18.66 -8.46 3.50
C THR A 410 17.69 -9.64 3.43
N ILE A 411 16.52 -9.48 4.03
CA ILE A 411 15.48 -10.52 4.12
C ILE A 411 14.30 -10.18 3.21
N ASP A 412 13.50 -11.19 2.89
CA ASP A 412 12.17 -10.98 2.32
C ASP A 412 11.27 -10.31 3.37
N MET A 413 10.66 -9.20 3.01
CA MET A 413 9.76 -8.41 3.83
C MET A 413 8.47 -8.16 3.09
N MET A 414 7.41 -7.84 3.83
CA MET A 414 6.10 -7.52 3.30
C MET A 414 5.63 -6.14 3.75
N ASP A 415 4.80 -5.49 2.94
CA ASP A 415 4.04 -4.31 3.35
C ASP A 415 2.59 -4.44 2.89
N ILE A 416 1.71 -3.77 3.62
CA ILE A 416 0.27 -3.73 3.34
C ILE A 416 -0.23 -2.29 3.33
N THR A 417 -1.05 -1.94 2.34
CA THR A 417 -1.79 -0.68 2.33
C THR A 417 -3.15 -0.88 2.99
N THR A 418 -3.57 0.09 3.78
CA THR A 418 -4.82 0.07 4.54
C THR A 418 -5.55 1.39 4.36
N GLY A 419 -6.88 1.38 4.51
CA GLY A 419 -7.69 2.60 4.44
C GLY A 419 -7.35 3.68 5.47
N THR A 420 -6.70 3.35 6.60
CA THR A 420 -6.34 4.31 7.65
C THR A 420 -4.92 4.88 7.53
N GLY A 421 -4.08 4.33 6.65
CA GLY A 421 -2.67 4.73 6.57
C GLY A 421 -1.77 4.11 7.66
N ASP A 422 -2.29 3.16 8.43
CA ASP A 422 -1.57 2.42 9.46
C ASP A 422 -2.22 1.05 9.75
N PHE A 423 -1.53 0.21 10.51
CA PHE A 423 -2.04 -1.07 11.01
C PHE A 423 -1.40 -1.42 12.35
N ILE A 424 -1.96 -2.39 13.05
CA ILE A 424 -1.39 -2.89 14.31
C ILE A 424 -0.47 -4.08 14.03
N ALA A 425 0.84 -3.86 14.12
CA ALA A 425 1.90 -4.84 13.94
C ALA A 425 2.47 -5.25 15.29
N ASN A 426 2.42 -6.53 15.66
CA ASN A 426 2.87 -7.02 16.96
C ASN A 426 2.35 -6.16 18.14
N GLY A 427 1.08 -5.76 18.06
CA GLY A 427 0.42 -4.93 19.06
C GLY A 427 0.85 -3.47 19.12
N VAL A 428 1.72 -2.99 18.22
CA VAL A 428 2.11 -1.57 18.10
C VAL A 428 1.64 -0.96 16.79
N ILE A 429 1.48 0.36 16.77
CA ILE A 429 0.97 1.08 15.60
C ILE A 429 2.10 1.29 14.58
N SER A 430 1.92 0.70 13.42
CA SER A 430 2.86 0.65 12.30
C SER A 430 2.32 1.44 11.11
N HIS A 431 3.17 2.25 10.51
CA HIS A 431 2.83 3.05 9.32
C HIS A 431 2.83 2.17 8.06
N ASN A 432 2.06 2.55 7.03
CA ASN A 432 2.15 1.99 5.66
C ASN A 432 2.42 3.09 4.59
N CYS A 433 2.79 2.78 3.35
CA CYS A 433 3.21 3.83 2.39
C CYS A 433 2.09 4.81 1.92
N PHE A 434 2.37 6.13 1.80
CA PHE A 434 1.37 7.22 1.67
C PHE A 434 1.37 8.02 0.34
N ALA A 435 1.94 7.55 -0.78
CA ALA A 435 2.33 8.49 -1.85
C ALA A 435 1.83 8.30 -3.30
N ARG A 436 0.52 8.25 -3.65
CA ARG A 436 0.12 8.33 -5.10
C ARG A 436 -1.27 8.95 -5.43
N PRO A 437 -1.54 10.25 -5.24
CA PRO A 437 -2.88 10.83 -5.51
C PRO A 437 -3.31 11.05 -6.98
N THR A 438 -2.51 10.71 -8.01
CA THR A 438 -2.88 10.97 -9.43
C THR A 438 -3.71 9.85 -10.10
N HIS A 439 -3.92 8.72 -9.42
CA HIS A 439 -4.57 7.51 -9.99
C HIS A 439 -6.01 7.25 -9.49
N THR A 440 -6.56 8.12 -8.65
CA THR A 440 -7.90 7.98 -8.01
C THR A 440 -9.11 8.06 -8.94
N TYR A 441 -8.94 8.21 -10.25
CA TYR A 441 -10.06 8.33 -11.22
C TYR A 441 -10.46 7.01 -11.91
N LEU A 442 -9.83 5.88 -11.59
CA LEU A 442 -10.08 4.58 -12.26
C LEU A 442 -10.27 3.38 -11.29
N ASP A 443 -10.48 3.59 -9.99
CA ASP A 443 -10.54 2.51 -8.98
C ASP A 443 -9.33 1.56 -9.00
N LEU A 444 -8.15 2.07 -9.37
CA LEU A 444 -6.86 1.36 -9.29
C LEU A 444 -6.01 1.99 -8.20
N ASP A 445 -5.29 1.15 -7.46
CA ASP A 445 -4.62 1.50 -6.22
C ASP A 445 -3.53 2.55 -6.46
N ALA A 446 -3.52 3.54 -5.56
CA ALA A 446 -2.49 4.55 -5.41
C ALA A 446 -1.21 3.95 -4.77
N GLY A 447 -0.93 2.69 -5.08
CA GLY A 447 0.11 1.86 -4.53
C GLY A 447 0.71 1.00 -5.63
N LYS A 448 0.82 -0.29 -5.36
CA LYS A 448 1.50 -1.33 -6.16
C LYS A 448 1.24 -1.27 -7.68
N ASP A 449 0.07 -0.79 -8.09
CA ASP A 449 -0.38 -0.76 -9.49
C ASP A 449 0.44 0.17 -10.37
N PHE A 450 0.97 1.27 -9.83
CA PHE A 450 1.77 2.18 -10.63
C PHE A 450 3.13 1.56 -11.00
N ASP A 451 3.78 0.77 -10.14
CA ASP A 451 5.11 0.18 -10.48
C ASP A 451 5.04 -1.18 -11.17
N ASN A 452 3.96 -1.93 -10.95
CA ASN A 452 3.87 -3.35 -11.29
C ASN A 452 2.58 -3.75 -12.01
N GLU A 453 1.57 -2.89 -12.14
CA GLU A 453 0.34 -3.21 -12.90
C GLU A 453 0.18 -2.21 -14.05
N ILE A 454 0.97 -2.41 -15.11
CA ILE A 454 1.02 -1.48 -16.23
C ILE A 454 -0.23 -1.70 -17.10
N ILE A 455 -1.11 -0.70 -17.20
CA ILE A 455 -2.22 -0.75 -18.16
C ILE A 455 -1.67 -0.51 -19.55
N VAL A 456 -1.94 -1.46 -20.45
CA VAL A 456 -1.49 -1.44 -21.84
C VAL A 456 -2.70 -1.33 -22.75
N LYS A 457 -2.78 -0.24 -23.53
CA LYS A 457 -3.86 -0.05 -24.50
C LYS A 457 -3.55 -0.79 -25.80
N VAL A 458 -3.88 -2.08 -25.86
CA VAL A 458 -3.44 -2.96 -26.95
C VAL A 458 -4.00 -2.59 -28.33
N ASN A 459 -5.16 -1.96 -28.41
CA ASN A 459 -5.77 -1.49 -29.67
C ASN A 459 -5.55 0.01 -29.95
N VAL A 460 -4.60 0.66 -29.25
CA VAL A 460 -4.44 2.12 -29.30
C VAL A 460 -4.20 2.65 -30.72
N ALA A 461 -3.46 1.92 -31.56
CA ALA A 461 -3.19 2.31 -32.94
C ALA A 461 -4.47 2.29 -33.81
N GLU A 462 -5.30 1.25 -33.70
CA GLU A 462 -6.55 1.14 -34.46
C GLU A 462 -7.55 2.24 -34.08
N VAL A 463 -7.67 2.51 -32.77
CA VAL A 463 -8.53 3.57 -32.24
C VAL A 463 -8.04 4.92 -32.72
N LEU A 464 -6.72 5.15 -32.67
CA LEU A 464 -6.11 6.37 -33.15
C LEU A 464 -6.38 6.59 -34.64
N GLN A 465 -6.19 5.59 -35.50
CA GLN A 465 -6.51 5.69 -36.93
C GLN A 465 -7.97 6.11 -37.16
N ARG A 466 -8.92 5.50 -36.44
CA ARG A 466 -10.35 5.87 -36.54
C ARG A 466 -10.63 7.29 -36.08
N GLU A 467 -9.97 7.75 -35.01
CA GLU A 467 -10.14 9.11 -34.50
C GLU A 467 -9.55 10.15 -35.45
N LEU A 468 -8.38 9.88 -36.03
CA LEU A 468 -7.70 10.76 -36.97
C LEU A 468 -8.39 10.83 -38.35
N ALA A 469 -9.11 9.78 -38.74
CA ALA A 469 -9.89 9.74 -39.99
C ALA A 469 -11.19 10.57 -39.94
N LYS A 470 -11.62 11.05 -38.77
CA LYS A 470 -12.84 11.85 -38.65
C LYS A 470 -12.69 13.17 -39.41
N PRO A 471 -13.67 13.61 -40.22
CA PRO A 471 -13.62 14.89 -40.92
C PRO A 471 -13.43 16.11 -40.01
N SER A 472 -13.80 15.98 -38.73
CA SER A 472 -13.62 17.01 -37.70
C SER A 472 -12.19 17.12 -37.16
N TRP A 473 -11.29 16.19 -37.50
CA TRP A 473 -9.92 16.22 -37.00
C TRP A 473 -9.08 17.26 -37.74
N GLY A 474 -8.71 18.33 -37.03
CA GLY A 474 -7.97 19.45 -37.60
C GLY A 474 -6.46 19.23 -37.75
N ARG A 475 -5.98 17.97 -37.68
CA ARG A 475 -4.54 17.62 -37.71
C ARG A 475 -3.72 18.39 -36.67
N HIS A 476 -4.29 18.53 -35.48
CA HIS A 476 -3.63 19.23 -34.40
C HIS A 476 -2.39 18.46 -33.95
N PRO A 477 -1.30 19.17 -33.58
CA PRO A 477 -0.14 18.53 -33.01
C PRO A 477 -0.42 17.62 -31.80
N VAL A 478 0.25 16.46 -31.79
CA VAL A 478 0.11 15.45 -30.75
C VAL A 478 1.44 15.19 -30.04
N ALA A 479 1.47 15.35 -28.72
CA ALA A 479 2.66 15.07 -27.92
C ALA A 479 2.63 13.68 -27.28
N LEU A 480 3.75 12.95 -27.35
CA LEU A 480 4.02 11.69 -26.66
C LEU A 480 5.11 11.89 -25.59
N GLY A 481 4.99 11.18 -24.47
CA GLY A 481 5.91 11.35 -23.33
C GLY A 481 5.52 12.45 -22.35
N THR A 482 4.23 12.83 -22.31
CA THR A 482 3.72 13.90 -21.44
C THR A 482 3.31 13.42 -20.05
N ASN A 483 2.91 12.15 -19.91
CA ASN A 483 2.48 11.56 -18.64
C ASN A 483 3.21 10.25 -18.33
N THR A 484 3.45 9.43 -19.35
CA THR A 484 4.23 8.18 -19.25
C THR A 484 5.21 8.10 -20.41
N ASP A 485 6.38 7.51 -20.18
CA ASP A 485 7.39 7.34 -21.21
C ASP A 485 6.91 6.37 -22.32
N PRO A 486 6.90 6.78 -23.61
CA PRO A 486 6.43 5.93 -24.71
C PRO A 486 7.37 4.77 -25.02
N TYR A 487 8.65 4.86 -24.64
CA TYR A 487 9.70 3.86 -24.86
C TYR A 487 10.20 3.26 -23.54
N GLN A 488 9.33 3.19 -22.54
CA GLN A 488 9.61 2.42 -21.33
C GLN A 488 9.81 0.93 -21.63
N ARG A 489 10.32 0.19 -20.65
CA ARG A 489 10.62 -1.24 -20.75
C ARG A 489 9.47 -2.09 -21.35
N ALA A 490 8.21 -1.75 -21.04
CA ALA A 490 7.02 -2.42 -21.56
C ALA A 490 6.91 -2.41 -23.10
N GLU A 491 7.39 -1.34 -23.75
CA GLU A 491 7.36 -1.19 -25.21
C GLU A 491 8.23 -2.22 -25.95
N GLY A 492 9.21 -2.81 -25.26
CA GLY A 492 10.02 -3.91 -25.79
C GLY A 492 9.20 -5.17 -26.07
N ARG A 493 8.12 -5.38 -25.31
CA ARG A 493 7.19 -6.50 -25.48
C ARG A 493 6.03 -6.15 -26.40
N TYR A 494 5.40 -5.00 -26.15
CA TYR A 494 4.11 -4.68 -26.77
C TYR A 494 4.21 -4.01 -28.13
N ALA A 495 5.32 -3.32 -28.41
CA ALA A 495 5.57 -2.69 -29.70
C ALA A 495 4.39 -1.82 -30.20
N LEU A 496 3.80 -0.97 -29.35
CA LEU A 496 2.65 -0.14 -29.70
C LEU A 496 3.04 1.11 -30.49
N MET A 497 4.25 1.62 -30.26
CA MET A 497 4.75 2.83 -30.91
C MET A 497 4.79 2.76 -32.45
N PRO A 498 5.23 1.66 -33.09
CA PRO A 498 5.14 1.45 -34.53
C PRO A 498 3.81 1.89 -35.15
N GLY A 499 2.70 1.32 -34.68
CA GLY A 499 1.37 1.61 -35.22
C GLY A 499 0.88 3.02 -34.89
N ILE A 500 1.31 3.60 -33.76
CA ILE A 500 1.00 4.98 -33.40
C ILE A 500 1.70 5.96 -34.35
N ILE A 501 2.98 5.73 -34.64
CA ILE A 501 3.78 6.55 -35.56
C ILE A 501 3.16 6.51 -36.96
N ASP A 502 2.84 5.32 -37.46
CA ASP A 502 2.25 5.14 -38.79
C ASP A 502 0.89 5.86 -38.88
N ALA A 503 0.02 5.70 -37.88
CA ALA A 503 -1.29 6.36 -37.86
C ALA A 503 -1.20 7.90 -37.88
N LEU A 504 -0.27 8.47 -37.10
CA LEU A 504 -0.05 9.92 -37.07
C LEU A 504 0.49 10.42 -38.41
N ALA A 505 1.48 9.75 -38.98
CA ALA A 505 2.08 10.11 -40.26
C ALA A 505 1.07 9.99 -41.42
N ASP A 506 0.33 8.89 -41.50
CA ASP A 506 -0.65 8.61 -42.56
C ASP A 506 -1.80 9.64 -42.55
N SER A 507 -2.23 10.07 -41.37
CA SER A 507 -3.27 11.10 -41.23
C SER A 507 -2.78 12.52 -41.54
N GLY A 508 -1.47 12.71 -41.71
CA GLY A 508 -0.86 14.02 -41.85
C GLY A 508 -0.80 14.82 -40.53
N THR A 509 -0.84 14.15 -39.38
CA THR A 509 -0.85 14.79 -38.05
C THR A 509 0.58 14.97 -37.53
N PRO A 510 1.03 16.22 -37.27
CA PRO A 510 2.33 16.48 -36.66
C PRO A 510 2.41 15.90 -35.24
N PHE A 511 3.60 15.45 -34.83
CA PHE A 511 3.78 14.91 -33.48
C PHE A 511 5.16 15.12 -32.89
N SER A 512 5.27 14.99 -31.58
CA SER A 512 6.54 15.04 -30.86
C SER A 512 6.71 13.87 -29.91
N ILE A 513 7.93 13.35 -29.77
CA ILE A 513 8.26 12.28 -28.82
C ILE A 513 9.31 12.80 -27.83
N LEU A 514 8.96 12.78 -26.54
CA LEU A 514 9.90 12.96 -25.43
C LEU A 514 10.09 11.62 -24.70
N THR A 515 11.33 11.19 -24.48
CA THR A 515 11.61 9.92 -23.80
C THR A 515 12.94 9.92 -23.03
N LYS A 516 13.06 9.05 -22.03
CA LYS A 516 14.29 8.64 -21.35
C LYS A 516 14.78 7.27 -21.85
N GLY A 517 13.96 6.54 -22.60
CA GLY A 517 14.20 5.17 -23.04
C GLY A 517 15.11 5.07 -24.27
N SER A 518 16.06 4.15 -24.24
CA SER A 518 16.94 3.85 -25.38
C SER A 518 16.26 3.00 -26.47
N LEU A 519 15.07 2.46 -26.19
CA LEU A 519 14.32 1.63 -27.14
C LEU A 519 13.82 2.42 -28.36
N LEU A 520 13.79 3.76 -28.28
CA LEU A 520 13.54 4.65 -29.42
C LEU A 520 14.36 4.27 -30.67
N ARG A 521 15.60 3.78 -30.48
CA ARG A 521 16.50 3.35 -31.56
C ARG A 521 15.86 2.33 -32.51
N ARG A 522 14.98 1.45 -31.99
CA ARG A 522 14.28 0.43 -32.79
C ARG A 522 13.43 1.04 -33.91
N ASP A 523 12.84 2.21 -33.65
CA ASP A 523 11.84 2.80 -34.53
C ASP A 523 12.37 3.99 -35.35
N LEU A 524 13.69 4.27 -35.32
CA LEU A 524 14.26 5.44 -35.98
C LEU A 524 14.05 5.47 -37.50
N ASP A 525 14.17 4.33 -38.19
CA ASP A 525 13.89 4.25 -39.63
C ASP A 525 12.43 4.65 -39.94
N ARG A 526 11.48 4.16 -39.14
CA ARG A 526 10.06 4.49 -39.27
C ARG A 526 9.81 5.97 -38.97
N ILE A 527 10.46 6.51 -37.95
CA ILE A 527 10.34 7.93 -37.61
C ILE A 527 10.97 8.81 -38.70
N ALA A 528 12.08 8.38 -39.30
CA ALA A 528 12.73 9.09 -40.41
C ALA A 528 11.81 9.14 -41.63
N ASP A 529 11.14 8.03 -41.97
CA ASP A 529 10.11 8.00 -43.00
C ASP A 529 8.93 8.92 -42.65
N ALA A 530 8.38 8.84 -41.43
CA ALA A 530 7.29 9.70 -40.97
C ALA A 530 7.65 11.20 -41.08
N ALA A 531 8.89 11.57 -40.76
CA ALA A 531 9.40 12.93 -40.86
C ALA A 531 9.54 13.45 -42.31
N THR A 532 9.36 12.60 -43.32
CA THR A 532 9.23 13.03 -44.72
C THR A 532 7.81 13.51 -45.05
N ARG A 533 6.81 13.07 -44.28
CA ARG A 533 5.37 13.27 -44.53
C ARG A 533 4.76 14.30 -43.58
N VAL A 534 5.17 14.29 -42.31
CA VAL A 534 4.69 15.19 -41.27
C VAL A 534 5.85 15.78 -40.47
N PRO A 535 5.68 16.97 -39.85
CA PRO A 535 6.64 17.47 -38.88
C PRO A 535 6.73 16.53 -37.66
N VAL A 536 7.95 16.16 -37.30
CA VAL A 536 8.25 15.31 -36.14
C VAL A 536 9.37 15.94 -35.31
N ASP A 537 9.11 16.14 -34.02
CA ASP A 537 10.14 16.57 -33.07
C ASP A 537 10.52 15.42 -32.11
N LEU A 538 11.82 15.21 -31.95
CA LEU A 538 12.36 14.22 -31.01
C LEU A 538 13.12 14.91 -29.88
N ALA A 539 12.91 14.41 -28.68
CA ALA A 539 13.60 14.87 -27.50
C ALA A 539 14.00 13.72 -26.56
N MET A 540 15.23 13.80 -26.05
CA MET A 540 15.73 12.93 -24.99
C MET A 540 15.79 13.70 -23.66
N SER A 541 15.20 13.15 -22.61
CA SER A 541 15.34 13.67 -21.25
C SER A 541 16.60 13.08 -20.59
N ILE A 542 17.57 13.95 -20.36
CA ILE A 542 18.86 13.63 -19.74
C ILE A 542 19.16 14.74 -18.74
N ALA A 543 18.81 14.51 -17.47
CA ALA A 543 18.88 15.52 -16.43
C ALA A 543 20.23 15.56 -15.69
N ILE A 544 20.88 14.40 -15.54
CA ILE A 544 22.01 14.20 -14.64
C ILE A 544 23.16 13.56 -15.41
N TYR A 545 24.35 14.16 -15.34
CA TYR A 545 25.56 13.73 -16.06
C TYR A 545 26.63 13.14 -15.12
N ASP A 546 26.21 12.84 -13.90
CA ASP A 546 26.91 12.10 -12.87
C ASP A 546 26.19 10.76 -12.69
N ASP A 547 26.89 9.65 -12.93
CA ASP A 547 26.28 8.32 -12.98
C ASP A 547 25.83 7.84 -11.58
N GLU A 548 26.55 8.20 -10.51
CA GLU A 548 26.19 7.84 -9.13
C GLU A 548 24.92 8.59 -8.71
N LEU A 549 24.88 9.91 -8.98
CA LEU A 549 23.72 10.75 -8.71
C LEU A 549 22.51 10.32 -9.55
N GLN A 550 22.71 9.95 -10.82
CA GLN A 550 21.66 9.46 -11.69
C GLN A 550 21.07 8.14 -11.17
N HIS A 551 21.92 7.21 -10.74
CA HIS A 551 21.45 5.93 -10.19
C HIS A 551 20.70 6.13 -8.88
N SER A 552 21.12 7.10 -8.06
CA SER A 552 20.45 7.44 -6.80
C SER A 552 19.05 8.04 -7.00
N ILE A 553 18.84 8.85 -8.04
CA ILE A 553 17.57 9.57 -8.31
C ILE A 553 16.65 8.80 -9.27
N GLU A 554 17.18 8.19 -10.33
CA GLU A 554 16.41 7.52 -11.40
C GLU A 554 16.91 6.09 -11.68
N PRO A 555 16.92 5.16 -10.70
CA PRO A 555 17.66 3.88 -10.77
C PRO A 555 17.26 2.92 -11.91
N GLY A 556 16.08 3.06 -12.50
CA GLY A 556 15.61 2.19 -13.59
C GLY A 556 15.54 2.88 -14.95
N THR A 557 16.14 4.06 -15.12
CA THR A 557 16.31 4.66 -16.45
C THR A 557 17.64 4.22 -17.08
N PRO A 558 17.76 4.16 -18.42
CA PRO A 558 19.04 3.90 -19.06
C PRO A 558 20.10 4.92 -18.63
N SER A 559 21.35 4.48 -18.52
CA SER A 559 22.46 5.35 -18.13
C SER A 559 22.56 6.57 -19.05
N THR A 560 23.17 7.64 -18.54
CA THR A 560 23.36 8.87 -19.33
C THR A 560 24.12 8.61 -20.63
N SER A 561 25.13 7.75 -20.61
CA SER A 561 25.84 7.31 -21.83
C SER A 561 24.92 6.57 -22.82
N ALA A 562 24.01 5.71 -22.35
CA ALA A 562 23.03 5.05 -23.21
C ALA A 562 22.00 6.03 -23.80
N ARG A 563 21.59 7.05 -23.05
CA ARG A 563 20.71 8.11 -23.56
C ARG A 563 21.41 8.99 -24.60
N LEU A 564 22.66 9.38 -24.37
CA LEU A 564 23.47 10.14 -25.35
C LEU A 564 23.71 9.35 -26.63
N ALA A 565 24.03 8.06 -26.55
CA ALA A 565 24.16 7.22 -27.75
C ALA A 565 22.82 7.08 -28.52
N THR A 566 21.68 7.28 -27.87
CA THR A 566 20.38 7.38 -28.55
C THR A 566 20.24 8.70 -29.28
N VAL A 567 20.73 9.81 -28.71
CA VAL A 567 20.81 11.10 -29.42
C VAL A 567 21.66 10.97 -30.68
N THR A 568 22.85 10.35 -30.59
CA THR A 568 23.73 10.10 -31.74
C THR A 568 23.01 9.30 -32.83
N ALA A 569 22.36 8.19 -32.46
CA ALA A 569 21.61 7.38 -33.40
C ALA A 569 20.51 8.19 -34.11
N VAL A 570 19.77 9.04 -33.38
CA VAL A 570 18.75 9.93 -33.99
C VAL A 570 19.39 10.84 -35.06
N ARG A 571 20.56 11.42 -34.76
CA ARG A 571 21.27 12.32 -35.68
C ARG A 571 21.83 11.60 -36.90
N GLU A 572 22.33 10.38 -36.75
CA GLU A 572 22.78 9.54 -37.86
C GLU A 572 21.65 9.21 -38.85
N HIS A 573 20.40 9.18 -38.38
CA HIS A 573 19.21 9.04 -39.23
C HIS A 573 18.73 10.38 -39.84
N GLY A 574 19.54 11.45 -39.73
CA GLY A 574 19.23 12.77 -40.29
C GLY A 574 18.11 13.53 -39.56
N LEU A 575 17.68 13.04 -38.39
CA LEU A 575 16.62 13.63 -37.58
C LEU A 575 17.21 14.58 -36.55
N ASN A 576 16.49 15.67 -36.25
CA ASN A 576 16.89 16.58 -35.18
C ASN A 576 16.52 16.00 -33.81
N CYS A 577 17.36 16.22 -32.80
CA CYS A 577 17.14 15.71 -31.45
C CYS A 577 17.46 16.79 -30.42
N SER A 578 16.45 17.18 -29.65
CA SER A 578 16.63 18.10 -28.54
C SER A 578 16.95 17.34 -27.25
N VAL A 579 17.78 17.92 -26.38
CA VAL A 579 18.01 17.37 -25.05
C VAL A 579 17.31 18.23 -24.01
N PHE A 580 16.49 17.57 -23.20
CA PHE A 580 15.85 18.16 -22.03
C PHE A 580 16.79 17.96 -20.84
N LEU A 581 17.68 18.94 -20.62
CA LEU A 581 18.53 19.07 -19.44
C LEU A 581 17.69 19.63 -18.28
N MET A 582 16.72 18.83 -17.85
CA MET A 582 15.81 19.18 -16.77
C MET A 582 15.30 17.93 -16.04
N PRO A 583 15.16 17.99 -14.70
CA PRO A 583 15.43 19.17 -13.87
C PRO A 583 16.94 19.42 -13.65
N ILE A 584 17.35 20.70 -13.69
CA ILE A 584 18.62 21.12 -13.08
C ILE A 584 18.39 21.20 -11.58
N ILE A 585 19.19 20.47 -10.83
CA ILE A 585 19.02 20.23 -9.40
C ILE A 585 19.93 21.23 -8.66
N PRO A 586 19.36 22.20 -7.90
CA PRO A 586 20.16 23.20 -7.20
C PRO A 586 21.29 22.62 -6.36
N TYR A 587 22.46 23.23 -6.43
CA TYR A 587 23.71 22.81 -5.77
C TYR A 587 24.29 21.45 -6.19
N LEU A 588 23.56 20.60 -6.92
CA LEU A 588 24.02 19.28 -7.35
C LEU A 588 24.41 19.26 -8.83
N THR A 589 23.58 19.83 -9.70
CA THR A 589 23.83 19.85 -11.15
C THR A 589 23.89 21.26 -11.74
N ASP A 590 23.94 22.30 -10.90
CA ASP A 590 23.91 23.73 -11.31
C ASP A 590 25.28 24.44 -11.25
N SER A 591 26.35 23.71 -10.95
CA SER A 591 27.71 24.24 -10.98
C SER A 591 28.13 24.54 -12.43
N LYS A 592 28.97 25.56 -12.63
CA LYS A 592 29.43 25.93 -13.99
C LYS A 592 30.17 24.77 -14.67
N ALA A 593 30.97 24.02 -13.91
CA ALA A 593 31.72 22.87 -14.42
C ALA A 593 30.79 21.73 -14.83
N HIS A 594 29.81 21.39 -13.99
CA HIS A 594 28.83 20.33 -14.32
C HIS A 594 28.00 20.70 -15.55
N LEU A 595 27.53 21.95 -15.65
CA LEU A 595 26.77 22.42 -16.81
C LEU A 595 27.61 22.48 -18.09
N ASP A 596 28.87 22.92 -18.02
CA ASP A 596 29.77 22.95 -19.19
C ASP A 596 30.06 21.54 -19.70
N GLU A 597 30.29 20.59 -18.78
CA GLU A 597 30.51 19.18 -19.11
C GLU A 597 29.27 18.50 -19.68
N ALA A 598 28.09 18.74 -19.08
CA ALA A 598 26.83 18.24 -19.61
C ALA A 598 26.59 18.74 -21.04
N LEU A 599 26.79 20.04 -21.29
CA LEU A 599 26.60 20.64 -22.61
C LEU A 599 27.64 20.15 -23.63
N ARG A 600 28.91 19.96 -23.24
CA ARG A 600 29.94 19.34 -24.08
C ARG A 600 29.52 17.94 -24.53
N ARG A 601 29.11 17.07 -23.59
CA ARG A 601 28.67 15.71 -23.91
C ARG A 601 27.39 15.67 -24.76
N ILE A 602 26.50 16.64 -24.59
CA ILE A 602 25.29 16.82 -25.42
C ILE A 602 25.67 17.20 -26.85
N GLU A 603 26.61 18.12 -27.01
CA GLU A 603 27.12 18.57 -28.31
C GLU A 603 27.86 17.44 -29.04
N GLU A 604 28.73 16.70 -28.35
CA GLU A 604 29.44 15.54 -28.90
C GLU A 604 28.49 14.42 -29.36
N ALA A 605 27.35 14.26 -28.67
CA ALA A 605 26.32 13.33 -29.10
C ALA A 605 25.54 13.82 -30.35
N GLY A 606 25.73 15.06 -30.77
CA GLY A 606 25.15 15.68 -31.95
C GLY A 606 23.80 16.36 -31.74
N ALA A 607 23.38 16.60 -30.49
CA ALA A 607 22.08 17.22 -30.21
C ALA A 607 21.93 18.58 -30.92
N THR A 608 20.71 18.90 -31.35
CA THR A 608 20.44 20.14 -32.11
C THR A 608 20.05 21.30 -31.23
N SER A 609 19.40 21.02 -30.10
CA SER A 609 18.99 22.04 -29.14
C SER A 609 18.99 21.51 -27.71
N VAL A 610 19.05 22.44 -26.75
CA VAL A 610 18.88 22.13 -25.33
C VAL A 610 17.79 22.98 -24.71
N LEU A 611 16.99 22.32 -23.88
CA LEU A 611 16.07 22.97 -22.95
C LEU A 611 16.51 22.68 -21.54
N TYR A 612 16.34 23.67 -20.67
CA TYR A 612 16.64 23.53 -19.27
C TYR A 612 15.57 24.22 -18.42
N THR A 613 15.36 23.69 -17.24
CA THR A 613 14.67 24.39 -16.16
C THR A 613 15.27 23.93 -14.85
N ALA A 614 15.23 24.82 -13.85
CA ALA A 614 15.46 24.42 -12.48
C ALA A 614 14.37 23.44 -12.04
N MET A 615 14.73 22.55 -11.12
CA MET A 615 13.81 21.63 -10.47
C MET A 615 12.66 22.37 -9.80
N HIS A 616 11.45 21.87 -9.98
CA HIS A 616 10.27 22.25 -9.20
C HIS A 616 9.89 21.08 -8.29
N LEU A 617 9.46 21.39 -7.06
CA LEU A 617 9.07 20.42 -6.04
C LEU A 617 7.60 20.64 -5.66
N ARG A 618 6.70 20.01 -6.40
CA ARG A 618 5.25 20.07 -6.10
C ARG A 618 4.90 19.24 -4.86
N PRO A 619 3.80 19.57 -4.16
CA PRO A 619 3.29 18.72 -3.07
C PRO A 619 3.11 17.27 -3.54
N GLY A 620 3.49 16.32 -2.69
CA GLY A 620 3.64 14.90 -3.02
C GLY A 620 5.08 14.55 -3.39
N VAL A 621 5.64 15.18 -4.43
CA VAL A 621 7.01 14.92 -4.93
C VAL A 621 8.07 15.57 -4.05
N LYS A 622 7.77 16.76 -3.51
CA LYS A 622 8.67 17.50 -2.63
C LYS A 622 9.07 16.67 -1.41
N GLU A 623 8.12 15.97 -0.82
CA GLU A 623 8.35 15.16 0.37
C GLU A 623 9.32 14.01 0.06
N TRP A 624 9.16 13.33 -1.07
CA TRP A 624 10.10 12.29 -1.52
C TRP A 624 11.47 12.83 -1.87
N PHE A 625 11.52 13.93 -2.62
CA PHE A 625 12.79 14.53 -3.01
C PHE A 625 13.55 15.04 -1.78
N MET A 626 12.87 15.65 -0.81
CA MET A 626 13.49 16.09 0.44
C MET A 626 13.98 14.91 1.28
N LEU A 627 13.26 13.78 1.30
CA LEU A 627 13.75 12.54 1.96
C LEU A 627 14.99 11.97 1.28
N TRP A 628 15.03 11.95 -0.05
CA TRP A 628 16.19 11.55 -0.83
C TRP A 628 17.36 12.51 -0.59
N LEU A 629 17.11 13.83 -0.62
CA LEU A 629 18.11 14.87 -0.42
C LEU A 629 18.68 14.80 1.01
N GLU A 630 17.85 14.55 2.02
CA GLU A 630 18.32 14.34 3.40
C GLU A 630 19.26 13.14 3.48
N ARG A 631 18.93 12.02 2.82
CA ARG A 631 19.74 10.80 2.85
C ARG A 631 21.08 10.95 2.13
N GLU A 632 21.06 11.55 0.94
CA GLU A 632 22.20 11.54 0.01
C GLU A 632 23.02 12.83 0.06
N HIS A 633 22.39 13.98 0.36
CA HIS A 633 23.00 15.31 0.37
C HIS A 633 22.51 16.18 1.56
N PRO A 634 22.71 15.71 2.81
CA PRO A 634 22.19 16.39 4.00
C PRO A 634 22.66 17.84 4.16
N GLU A 635 23.83 18.18 3.62
CA GLU A 635 24.39 19.54 3.61
C GLU A 635 23.56 20.56 2.82
N LEU A 636 22.68 20.07 1.94
CA LEU A 636 21.83 20.91 1.10
C LEU A 636 20.44 21.15 1.69
N VAL A 637 20.02 20.38 2.69
CA VAL A 637 18.65 20.38 3.23
C VAL A 637 18.18 21.75 3.70
N ALA A 638 19.03 22.49 4.44
CA ALA A 638 18.69 23.83 4.89
C ALA A 638 18.45 24.79 3.72
N ARG A 639 19.31 24.73 2.70
CA ARG A 639 19.21 25.57 1.50
C ARG A 639 17.97 25.24 0.68
N TYR A 640 17.63 23.97 0.59
CA TYR A 640 16.41 23.52 -0.09
C TYR A 640 15.15 23.87 0.68
N SER A 641 15.17 23.79 2.01
CA SER A 641 14.06 24.20 2.86
C SER A 641 13.77 25.68 2.74
N GLU A 642 14.81 26.51 2.63
CA GLU A 642 14.67 27.94 2.33
C GLU A 642 14.15 28.17 0.90
N MET A 643 14.79 27.52 -0.08
CA MET A 643 14.51 27.71 -1.51
C MET A 643 13.10 27.26 -1.91
N TYR A 644 12.61 26.16 -1.33
CA TYR A 644 11.31 25.55 -1.68
C TYR A 644 10.28 25.66 -0.54
N GLY A 645 10.59 26.30 0.59
CA GLY A 645 9.74 26.33 1.78
C GLY A 645 8.34 26.89 1.50
N ALA A 646 8.25 28.00 0.77
CA ALA A 646 7.02 28.72 0.49
C ALA A 646 6.28 28.29 -0.80
N GLY A 647 6.84 27.39 -1.61
CA GLY A 647 6.22 27.01 -2.89
C GLY A 647 6.97 25.94 -3.68
N ALA A 648 6.40 25.55 -4.81
CA ALA A 648 6.94 24.48 -5.65
C ALA A 648 8.12 24.91 -6.53
N TYR A 649 8.36 26.20 -6.69
CA TYR A 649 9.40 26.74 -7.57
C TYR A 649 10.53 27.35 -6.73
N PRO A 650 11.78 27.27 -7.20
CA PRO A 650 12.85 28.02 -6.58
C PRO A 650 12.64 29.53 -6.79
N PRO A 651 13.24 30.39 -5.95
CA PRO A 651 13.09 31.84 -6.01
C PRO A 651 13.41 32.40 -7.40
N LYS A 652 12.78 33.52 -7.75
CA LYS A 652 12.96 34.15 -9.06
C LYS A 652 14.43 34.53 -9.30
N GLU A 653 15.12 34.91 -8.23
CA GLU A 653 16.54 35.27 -8.20
C GLU A 653 17.41 34.07 -8.60
N TYR A 654 17.12 32.88 -8.06
CA TYR A 654 17.82 31.65 -8.44
C TYR A 654 17.61 31.31 -9.93
N ARG A 655 16.37 31.41 -10.43
CA ARG A 655 16.06 31.14 -11.84
C ARG A 655 16.77 32.12 -12.78
N ALA A 656 16.82 33.41 -12.42
CA ALA A 656 17.55 34.43 -13.18
C ALA A 656 19.06 34.16 -13.18
N TRP A 657 19.63 33.81 -12.03
CA TRP A 657 21.03 33.44 -11.88
C TRP A 657 21.40 32.20 -12.70
N LEU A 658 20.59 31.14 -12.65
CA LEU A 658 20.80 29.92 -13.42
C LEU A 658 20.78 30.23 -14.92
N SER A 659 19.83 31.06 -15.36
CA SER A 659 19.72 31.46 -16.76
C SER A 659 20.94 32.26 -17.23
N ALA A 660 21.43 33.21 -16.42
CA ALA A 660 22.64 33.98 -16.72
C ALA A 660 23.89 33.10 -16.79
N ARG A 661 23.93 32.02 -16.00
CA ARG A 661 25.03 31.05 -15.97
C ARG A 661 25.06 30.13 -17.19
N ILE A 662 23.92 29.55 -17.57
CA ILE A 662 23.88 28.48 -18.58
C ILE A 662 23.82 29.01 -20.03
N ARG A 663 23.24 30.20 -20.26
CA ARG A 663 23.10 30.76 -21.63
C ARG A 663 24.45 30.92 -22.36
N PRO A 664 25.51 31.48 -21.75
CA PRO A 664 26.81 31.59 -22.41
C PRO A 664 27.42 30.22 -22.74
N LEU A 665 27.18 29.20 -21.90
CA LEU A 665 27.68 27.85 -22.12
C LEU A 665 26.98 27.18 -23.31
N ILE A 666 25.65 27.32 -23.41
CA ILE A 666 24.88 26.82 -24.57
C ILE A 666 25.42 27.44 -25.87
N ALA A 667 25.66 28.75 -25.88
CA ALA A 667 26.20 29.43 -27.05
C ALA A 667 27.64 28.98 -27.39
N ARG A 668 28.47 28.74 -26.37
CA ARG A 668 29.85 28.27 -26.53
C ARG A 668 29.91 26.89 -27.21
N HIS A 669 29.01 25.99 -26.86
CA HIS A 669 28.91 24.65 -27.43
C HIS A 669 28.06 24.61 -28.72
N GLY A 670 27.78 25.75 -29.36
CA GLY A 670 27.07 25.77 -30.65
C GLY A 670 25.63 25.23 -30.63
N LEU A 671 25.08 24.96 -29.45
CA LEU A 671 23.73 24.41 -29.28
C LEU A 671 22.70 25.54 -29.43
N THR A 672 21.60 25.25 -30.11
CA THR A 672 20.49 26.22 -30.19
C THR A 672 19.69 26.17 -28.89
N ARG A 673 19.27 27.34 -28.37
CA ARG A 673 18.27 27.37 -27.29
C ARG A 673 16.96 26.83 -27.85
N GLY A 674 16.37 25.81 -27.21
CA GLY A 674 15.06 25.31 -27.63
C GLY A 674 14.02 26.45 -27.69
N GLN A 675 13.38 26.60 -28.84
CA GLN A 675 12.18 27.43 -29.02
C GLN A 675 10.99 26.50 -29.19
N GLU A 676 9.79 26.91 -28.83
CA GLU A 676 8.57 26.13 -29.10
C GLU A 676 8.32 26.03 -30.62
N ASP A 677 7.98 24.85 -31.11
CA ASP A 677 7.51 24.68 -32.50
C ASP A 677 6.00 24.96 -32.55
N PRO A 678 5.56 26.01 -33.27
CA PRO A 678 4.14 26.34 -33.36
C PRO A 678 3.31 25.31 -34.14
N VAL A 679 3.96 24.37 -34.85
CA VAL A 679 3.31 23.34 -35.68
C VAL A 679 3.18 22.01 -34.96
N THR A 680 4.18 21.59 -34.16
CA THR A 680 4.14 20.33 -33.40
C THR A 680 3.73 20.53 -31.94
N GLY A 681 3.71 21.76 -31.42
CA GLY A 681 3.62 22.04 -29.99
C GLY A 681 4.80 21.46 -29.19
N GLY A 682 5.82 20.92 -29.87
CA GLY A 682 7.06 20.43 -29.30
C GLY A 682 8.12 21.54 -29.27
N VAL A 683 9.39 21.15 -29.25
CA VAL A 683 10.51 22.10 -29.29
C VAL A 683 11.01 22.14 -30.72
N ARG A 684 10.90 23.32 -31.33
CA ARG A 684 11.28 23.69 -32.68
C ARG A 684 12.61 23.08 -33.07
N THR A 685 12.54 22.08 -33.93
CA THR A 685 13.69 21.67 -34.71
C THR A 685 13.58 22.31 -36.09
N VAL A 686 14.30 23.42 -36.30
CA VAL A 686 14.38 24.03 -37.64
C VAL A 686 15.13 23.06 -38.54
N ARG A 687 14.40 22.33 -39.39
CA ARG A 687 15.01 21.55 -40.47
C ARG A 687 15.74 22.51 -41.40
N ALA A 688 17.02 22.28 -41.64
CA ALA A 688 17.77 23.03 -42.64
C ALA A 688 17.17 22.74 -44.03
N GLY A 689 16.38 23.69 -44.56
CA GLY A 689 15.94 23.76 -45.95
C GLY A 689 14.64 23.02 -46.30
N ARG A 690 13.48 23.69 -46.22
CA ARG A 690 12.34 23.62 -47.19
C ARG A 690 11.21 24.63 -46.84
N PRO A 691 10.30 24.97 -47.79
CA PRO A 691 9.52 26.22 -47.76
C PRO A 691 8.38 26.22 -46.73
N ARG A 692 8.05 27.42 -46.25
CA ARG A 692 7.02 27.72 -45.25
C ARG A 692 5.67 27.08 -45.58
N PHE A 693 5.21 26.14 -44.76
CA PHE A 693 3.79 25.83 -44.64
C PHE A 693 3.13 26.93 -43.80
N THR A 694 2.26 27.73 -44.41
CA THR A 694 1.53 28.83 -43.79
C THR A 694 0.20 28.32 -43.23
N ALA A 695 0.22 27.83 -41.99
CA ALA A 695 -0.98 27.82 -41.16
C ALA A 695 -1.07 29.15 -40.39
N PRO A 696 -2.26 29.73 -40.18
CA PRO A 696 -2.39 31.06 -39.58
C PRO A 696 -1.96 31.05 -38.11
N VAL A 697 -0.84 31.73 -37.83
CA VAL A 697 -0.32 32.01 -36.49
C VAL A 697 -1.13 33.16 -35.88
N PRO A 698 -1.68 33.07 -34.66
CA PRO A 698 -2.17 34.24 -33.94
C PRO A 698 -0.98 35.07 -33.45
N ASP A 699 -0.95 36.36 -33.79
CA ASP A 699 0.07 37.30 -33.33
C ASP A 699 0.04 37.45 -31.80
N SER A 700 1.03 36.87 -31.13
CA SER A 700 1.53 37.36 -29.85
C SER A 700 2.97 36.85 -29.63
N ALA A 701 3.95 37.59 -30.16
CA ALA A 701 5.35 37.43 -29.79
C ALA A 701 5.54 37.94 -28.34
N GLY A 702 5.38 37.04 -27.38
CA GLY A 702 5.74 37.25 -25.98
C GLY A 702 6.72 36.18 -25.54
N THR A 703 7.86 36.57 -24.99
CA THR A 703 8.80 35.69 -24.30
C THR A 703 8.09 35.06 -23.09
N LEU A 704 7.54 33.85 -23.28
CA LEU A 704 6.90 33.08 -22.22
C LEU A 704 7.96 32.28 -21.45
N GLU A 705 8.00 32.44 -20.12
CA GLU A 705 8.60 31.46 -19.21
C GLU A 705 7.76 30.17 -19.30
N ILE A 706 8.24 29.20 -20.06
CA ILE A 706 7.60 27.90 -20.23
C ILE A 706 7.80 27.08 -18.95
N ALA A 707 6.70 26.69 -18.30
CA ALA A 707 6.70 25.73 -17.20
C ALA A 707 6.11 24.40 -17.72
N PRO A 708 6.96 23.45 -18.17
CA PRO A 708 6.50 22.10 -18.44
C PRO A 708 6.32 21.34 -17.13
N THR A 709 5.09 20.95 -16.83
CA THR A 709 4.77 19.96 -15.80
C THR A 709 5.12 18.57 -16.29
N LEU A 710 6.34 18.14 -16.00
CA LEU A 710 6.76 16.75 -15.90
C LEU A 710 7.65 16.67 -14.66
N PHE A 711 7.46 15.63 -13.86
CA PHE A 711 7.83 15.48 -12.43
C PHE A 711 6.83 16.09 -11.45
#